data_AF-A0AAD7XDA8-F1
#
_entry.id   AF-A0AAD7XDA8-F1
#
_cell.length_a   1.000
_cell.length_b   1.000
_cell.length_c   1.000
_cell.angle_alpha   90.00
_cell.angle_beta   90.00
_cell.angle_gamma   90.00
#
_symmetry.space_group_name_H-M   'P 1'
#
loop_
_entity.id
_entity.type
_entity.pdbx_description
1 polymer ?
#
loop_
_entity_poly.entity_id
_entity_poly.type
_entity_poly.pdbx_seq_one_letter_code
_entity_poly.pdbx_strand_id
1 'polypeptide(L)'
;MNGVRRFLGGGAGSTTSTPSSQTAPLPPSTPPPSSTNPLNVPPKPSWPPSSPPQNGVALEDSPKMTTAALFFRKDRQRPPPGPSTSTKSDEDTGNSSFQSSRDSVESGRTSTQPSSPVAGPSSPRMPMPMRVAELTRKPVDGDGRRSSTLLSTKDDLLLSLLASEAIVDSRGCEVLSAEEVEELKKEQQVLSSRLVALNKKLTLETKIRDAALSLSRANASYKNVSKQTSEQLENANRKVETAQKELWRVSERASEISRRLLEHRAGVLSYSLRSMEKKMAPPEAMNGNGDLGPSGYSTPNRSSQMSPTQSSVTSAQSNASRSRFDGAHFFAGHSDAIVPTGSRQAPSSAEVKALQEQLKAAQTALEAATMQQQKLTSEVSSLRLEREQIETSMGIELRQAEDMIAALERQLADMKGLGDRLAALEQEKQTWARERVELEERRREVDTLERRLEVLEEQSGEMSEVQTLLARERGDNQRRLEEKEREIAELMARMDAERAAWLAEKAALQSSGASKEELEQGADALQDLMQTHGILLYSRDTSIRGLATSIGRHLEDLKSKIDSHSKVQEEWNAVRAKLEEDIRAGLNKREALVEEVEEARKERDAAKAEARAFEARLRDMQDSGNGPVVEYTGDAAKITSVLQPIWAILPSPEARATKLGKNKHGPPSALSPTTASPVLTRSGASLSEMDVRSLKTLYDPNGFPLSARPTSSESFTVEAFAARVQALIADDRALIERLIRFAQAHDLLKKNAERAQKLAQESNAALETYQKQVKMLEERNVSMIAKQAALQDEVQNLQEAIERITAEKLELETQAAEQAETCAQLTDANNTLSARVLKLAEEGASASDAVRKRMEAELSECKSALSKAQEEIETMRISQQTQQMALLEELNSVQTENTNLRAQLRKK
;
A
#
# COMPACT_ATOMS: atom_id res chain seq x y z
N MET A 1 -38.43 45.84 22.50
CA MET A 1 -37.35 44.84 22.33
C MET A 1 -36.10 45.58 21.88
N ASN A 2 -34.96 45.24 22.45
CA ASN A 2 -33.66 45.88 22.15
C ASN A 2 -33.02 45.19 20.92
N GLY A 3 -32.11 45.79 20.16
CA GLY A 3 -31.40 47.05 20.39
C GLY A 3 -29.94 46.82 20.77
N VAL A 4 -29.11 46.37 19.82
CA VAL A 4 -27.67 46.11 20.03
C VAL A 4 -26.84 46.77 18.92
N ARG A 5 -25.89 47.61 19.33
CA ARG A 5 -24.73 48.08 18.53
C ARG A 5 -23.49 47.28 19.00
N ARG A 6 -22.47 46.98 18.17
CA ARG A 6 -21.26 47.82 17.94
C ARG A 6 -20.86 48.67 19.16
N PHE A 7 -19.60 48.78 19.60
CA PHE A 7 -18.27 48.44 19.05
C PHE A 7 -17.28 48.31 20.26
N LEU A 8 -15.97 48.06 20.19
CA LEU A 8 -14.92 47.98 19.13
C LEU A 8 -13.78 47.05 19.64
N GLY A 9 -12.64 46.94 18.93
CA GLY A 9 -11.40 46.36 19.46
C GLY A 9 -10.16 46.68 18.61
N GLY A 10 -9.27 47.55 19.11
CA GLY A 10 -7.98 47.87 18.48
C GLY A 10 -7.55 49.35 18.63
N GLY A 11 -6.26 49.60 18.90
CA GLY A 11 -5.64 50.94 18.96
C GLY A 11 -4.96 51.25 20.31
N ALA A 12 -3.63 51.40 20.31
CA ALA A 12 -2.80 51.67 21.51
C ALA A 12 -2.60 53.18 21.78
N GLY A 13 -2.02 53.58 22.93
CA GLY A 13 -1.42 54.92 23.01
C GLY A 13 -1.10 55.68 24.33
N SER A 14 -0.51 55.06 25.37
CA SER A 14 0.46 55.71 26.32
C SER A 14 0.08 56.93 27.22
N THR A 15 0.85 57.10 28.32
CA THR A 15 0.98 58.29 29.23
C THR A 15 -0.23 58.73 30.08
N THR A 16 -0.13 59.37 31.28
CA THR A 16 0.92 59.50 32.33
C THR A 16 0.28 60.09 33.63
N SER A 17 0.97 59.96 34.79
CA SER A 17 0.84 60.75 36.06
C SER A 17 -0.31 60.54 37.08
N THR A 18 0.13 60.29 38.32
CA THR A 18 -0.48 60.50 39.67
C THR A 18 -0.35 62.01 40.10
N PRO A 19 -0.82 62.54 41.28
CA PRO A 19 -0.97 61.88 42.62
C PRO A 19 -2.06 62.38 43.63
N SER A 20 -2.02 61.83 44.86
CA SER A 20 -2.43 62.42 46.18
C SER A 20 -3.93 62.65 46.51
N SER A 21 -4.43 62.62 47.77
CA SER A 21 -3.93 62.11 49.09
C SER A 21 -5.04 62.17 50.20
N GLN A 22 -4.85 61.43 51.32
CA GLN A 22 -5.53 61.54 52.66
C GLN A 22 -7.03 61.12 52.74
N THR A 23 -7.62 60.66 53.87
CA THR A 23 -7.18 60.52 55.30
C THR A 23 -7.87 59.31 56.00
N ALA A 24 -7.40 58.88 57.19
CA ALA A 24 -8.03 57.85 58.07
C ALA A 24 -8.31 58.41 59.49
N PRO A 25 -9.09 57.72 60.38
CA PRO A 25 -8.47 56.91 61.46
C PRO A 25 -9.29 55.67 61.97
N LEU A 26 -8.83 55.05 63.08
CA LEU A 26 -9.34 53.84 63.81
C LEU A 26 -9.32 54.10 65.35
N PRO A 27 -9.49 53.12 66.28
CA PRO A 27 -10.60 52.17 66.60
C PRO A 27 -11.16 52.41 68.05
N PRO A 28 -11.95 51.50 68.70
CA PRO A 28 -11.41 50.45 69.61
C PRO A 28 -12.25 49.12 69.68
N SER A 29 -12.27 48.36 70.81
CA SER A 29 -12.45 46.88 70.82
C SER A 29 -13.21 46.21 72.02
N THR A 30 -13.52 44.89 71.88
CA THR A 30 -13.58 43.79 72.92
C THR A 30 -14.73 43.72 73.98
N PRO A 31 -15.05 42.56 74.67
CA PRO A 31 -14.85 41.11 74.44
C PRO A 31 -16.12 40.18 74.75
N PRO A 32 -16.18 39.01 75.50
CA PRO A 32 -17.06 37.85 75.17
C PRO A 32 -17.97 37.32 76.34
N PRO A 33 -18.58 36.09 76.30
CA PRO A 33 -17.94 34.88 76.90
C PRO A 33 -18.33 33.48 76.29
N SER A 34 -17.86 32.38 76.92
CA SER A 34 -17.99 30.93 76.60
C SER A 34 -19.35 30.28 77.04
N SER A 35 -19.71 28.98 76.86
CA SER A 35 -18.99 27.67 76.79
C SER A 35 -19.89 26.58 76.10
N THR A 36 -19.55 25.29 75.82
CA THR A 36 -18.92 24.20 76.63
C THR A 36 -18.15 23.13 75.79
N ASN A 37 -17.46 22.23 76.50
CA ASN A 37 -16.75 20.99 76.07
C ASN A 37 -17.05 19.89 77.15
N PRO A 38 -16.46 18.66 77.25
CA PRO A 38 -15.28 18.06 76.57
C PRO A 38 -15.39 16.55 76.18
N LEU A 39 -14.35 15.97 75.55
CA LEU A 39 -13.59 14.77 76.00
C LEU A 39 -12.37 14.45 75.08
N ASN A 40 -11.46 13.55 75.48
CA ASN A 40 -10.02 13.72 75.23
C ASN A 40 -9.15 12.43 75.20
N VAL A 41 -8.23 12.28 74.21
CA VAL A 41 -7.00 11.39 74.21
C VAL A 41 -7.25 9.85 74.20
N PRO A 42 -6.32 8.90 73.84
CA PRO A 42 -4.96 8.92 73.22
C PRO A 42 -4.81 8.11 71.88
N PRO A 43 -3.60 8.00 71.28
CA PRO A 43 -3.26 7.05 70.21
C PRO A 43 -2.38 5.83 70.63
N LYS A 44 -2.50 4.69 69.91
CA LYS A 44 -1.69 3.41 69.97
C LYS A 44 -1.86 2.53 71.24
N PRO A 45 -1.41 1.24 71.25
CA PRO A 45 -1.52 0.15 70.24
C PRO A 45 -1.82 -1.28 70.84
N SER A 46 -2.04 -2.32 70.01
CA SER A 46 -1.85 -3.75 70.42
C SER A 46 -1.80 -4.77 69.25
N TRP A 47 -1.41 -6.02 69.58
CA TRP A 47 -1.04 -7.24 68.78
C TRP A 47 -1.57 -8.50 69.55
N PRO A 48 -1.23 -9.78 69.26
CA PRO A 48 -1.01 -10.50 67.98
C PRO A 48 -2.08 -11.63 67.84
N PRO A 49 -1.89 -12.98 67.99
CA PRO A 49 -0.72 -13.91 68.07
C PRO A 49 -0.35 -14.50 66.68
N SER A 50 0.52 -15.50 66.45
CA SER A 50 1.33 -16.41 67.30
C SER A 50 2.78 -16.62 66.74
N SER A 51 3.61 -17.46 67.38
CA SER A 51 5.09 -17.45 67.29
C SER A 51 5.70 -18.89 67.21
N PRO A 52 6.93 -19.19 67.71
CA PRO A 52 8.32 -18.87 67.28
C PRO A 52 9.09 -20.21 66.92
N PRO A 53 10.43 -20.43 67.05
CA PRO A 53 11.63 -19.61 67.40
C PRO A 53 12.84 -19.86 66.43
N GLN A 54 14.16 -19.63 66.66
CA GLN A 54 15.02 -18.96 67.68
C GLN A 54 16.42 -18.60 67.07
N ASN A 55 17.24 -17.80 67.80
CA ASN A 55 18.72 -17.66 67.85
C ASN A 55 19.61 -17.73 66.56
N GLY A 56 20.63 -16.85 66.37
CA GLY A 56 21.00 -15.61 67.06
C GLY A 56 22.50 -15.18 66.96
N VAL A 57 22.77 -13.91 67.31
CA VAL A 57 24.06 -13.28 67.75
C VAL A 57 25.09 -12.76 66.71
N ALA A 58 25.50 -11.49 66.91
CA ALA A 58 26.76 -10.77 66.49
C ALA A 58 27.04 -10.46 64.99
N LEU A 59 27.90 -9.48 64.62
CA LEU A 59 28.26 -8.13 65.16
C LEU A 59 29.21 -7.43 64.12
N GLU A 60 29.08 -6.10 63.91
CA GLU A 60 30.06 -5.20 63.20
C GLU A 60 30.43 -5.55 61.71
N ASP A 61 31.00 -4.70 60.85
CA ASP A 61 31.41 -3.28 60.91
C ASP A 61 31.11 -2.55 59.56
N SER A 62 31.48 -1.27 59.43
CA SER A 62 31.28 -0.33 58.29
C SER A 62 32.56 -0.14 57.42
N PRO A 63 32.66 0.85 56.51
CA PRO A 63 31.87 1.11 55.28
C PRO A 63 32.81 1.23 54.03
N LYS A 64 32.40 2.03 53.00
CA LYS A 64 33.12 2.46 51.76
C LYS A 64 32.96 1.51 50.56
N MET A 65 32.95 1.91 49.29
CA MET A 65 32.68 3.13 48.48
C MET A 65 33.09 2.76 47.02
N THR A 66 32.84 3.64 46.05
CA THR A 66 33.59 3.77 44.76
C THR A 66 33.61 2.62 43.73
N THR A 67 32.70 2.76 42.74
CA THR A 67 32.99 2.97 41.30
C THR A 67 33.83 2.00 40.44
N ALA A 68 33.25 1.74 39.25
CA ALA A 68 33.89 1.70 37.92
C ALA A 68 34.53 0.39 37.38
N ALA A 69 33.80 -0.21 36.44
CA ALA A 69 34.23 -0.65 35.10
C ALA A 69 35.61 -1.34 34.90
N LEU A 70 35.56 -2.59 34.44
CA LEU A 70 36.66 -3.22 33.69
C LEU A 70 36.16 -3.93 32.42
N PHE A 71 37.02 -3.90 31.40
CA PHE A 71 36.84 -4.58 30.12
C PHE A 71 37.23 -6.06 30.23
N PHE A 72 36.59 -6.93 29.45
CA PHE A 72 37.13 -8.26 29.14
C PHE A 72 37.47 -8.39 27.66
N ARG A 73 38.77 -8.39 27.35
CA ARG A 73 39.30 -9.14 26.20
C ARG A 73 39.22 -10.63 26.54
N LYS A 74 38.91 -11.48 25.56
CA LYS A 74 38.91 -12.93 25.69
C LYS A 74 39.76 -13.55 24.58
N ASP A 75 40.75 -14.34 24.97
CA ASP A 75 41.47 -15.24 24.07
C ASP A 75 41.67 -16.62 24.75
N ARG A 76 42.41 -17.51 24.09
CA ARG A 76 42.11 -18.95 23.99
C ARG A 76 43.26 -19.84 24.47
N GLN A 77 42.95 -20.87 25.25
CA GLN A 77 43.82 -22.05 25.44
C GLN A 77 43.04 -23.38 25.55
N ARG A 78 43.79 -24.49 25.69
CA ARG A 78 43.51 -25.90 25.32
C ARG A 78 44.10 -26.81 26.42
N PRO A 79 43.54 -28.00 26.79
CA PRO A 79 44.17 -29.28 26.40
C PRO A 79 43.13 -30.47 26.22
N PRO A 80 43.37 -31.79 26.52
CA PRO A 80 43.05 -32.90 25.58
C PRO A 80 42.36 -34.13 26.29
N PRO A 81 42.50 -35.41 25.85
CA PRO A 81 42.47 -36.04 24.52
C PRO A 81 41.20 -36.94 24.33
N GLY A 82 41.11 -37.73 23.24
CA GLY A 82 39.99 -38.66 22.94
C GLY A 82 40.06 -40.04 23.65
N PRO A 83 39.25 -41.06 23.26
CA PRO A 83 39.13 -41.50 21.85
C PRO A 83 37.74 -41.98 21.34
N SER A 84 37.57 -41.95 20.00
CA SER A 84 36.58 -42.72 19.19
C SER A 84 35.08 -42.35 19.37
N THR A 85 34.15 -42.51 18.41
CA THR A 85 34.14 -43.14 17.07
C THR A 85 33.35 -42.31 16.04
N SER A 86 33.53 -42.63 14.75
CA SER A 86 32.56 -42.56 13.62
C SER A 86 31.87 -41.24 13.17
N THR A 87 31.87 -41.11 11.82
CA THR A 87 30.89 -40.45 10.93
C THR A 87 30.76 -38.91 10.91
N LYS A 88 30.64 -38.39 9.68
CA LYS A 88 30.54 -36.97 9.33
C LYS A 88 29.08 -36.48 9.37
N SER A 89 28.90 -35.19 9.58
CA SER A 89 27.71 -34.41 9.22
C SER A 89 28.14 -33.21 8.36
N ASP A 90 27.31 -32.82 7.40
CA ASP A 90 27.46 -31.54 6.70
C ASP A 90 26.86 -30.38 7.50
N GLU A 91 27.08 -29.16 7.01
CA GLU A 91 26.62 -27.84 7.48
C GLU A 91 25.09 -27.67 7.46
N ASP A 92 24.45 -26.69 8.11
CA ASP A 92 24.67 -25.94 9.38
C ASP A 92 23.33 -25.16 9.65
N THR A 93 23.23 -24.48 10.80
CA THR A 93 22.38 -23.33 11.20
C THR A 93 21.20 -22.85 10.34
N GLY A 94 20.07 -22.42 10.90
CA GLY A 94 19.73 -22.19 12.32
C GLY A 94 19.42 -20.72 12.63
N ASN A 95 18.17 -20.45 12.99
CA ASN A 95 17.57 -19.14 13.36
C ASN A 95 17.55 -18.06 12.24
N SER A 96 16.43 -17.41 11.91
CA SER A 96 15.30 -16.84 12.70
C SER A 96 15.61 -15.48 13.35
N SER A 97 14.68 -14.53 13.15
CA SER A 97 14.63 -13.23 13.81
C SER A 97 13.18 -12.80 13.95
N PHE A 98 12.92 -11.88 14.88
CA PHE A 98 11.59 -11.65 15.46
C PHE A 98 10.66 -10.78 14.60
N GLN A 99 9.37 -10.97 14.84
CA GLN A 99 8.29 -10.13 14.32
C GLN A 99 8.14 -8.86 15.16
N SER A 100 7.77 -7.73 14.53
CA SER A 100 7.07 -6.65 15.22
C SER A 100 5.98 -6.04 14.32
N SER A 101 4.74 -6.21 14.77
CA SER A 101 3.55 -5.36 14.69
C SER A 101 3.23 -4.46 13.48
N ARG A 102 1.91 -4.38 13.22
CA ARG A 102 1.16 -3.39 12.42
C ARG A 102 1.28 -3.46 10.89
N ASP A 103 0.28 -2.99 10.13
CA ASP A 103 -1.17 -3.28 10.14
C ASP A 103 -1.80 -2.65 8.87
N SER A 104 -2.76 -3.34 8.25
CA SER A 104 -3.77 -2.77 7.31
C SER A 104 -3.26 -2.13 5.99
N VAL A 105 -3.98 -2.06 4.85
CA VAL A 105 -5.34 -2.42 4.37
C VAL A 105 -5.22 -2.61 2.83
N GLU A 106 -6.03 -3.35 2.05
CA GLU A 106 -7.14 -4.30 2.30
C GLU A 106 -7.35 -5.24 1.07
N SER A 107 -8.60 -5.56 0.70
CA SER A 107 -9.11 -6.08 -0.59
C SER A 107 -10.14 -5.07 -1.16
N GLY A 108 -10.94 -5.23 -2.22
CA GLY A 108 -11.09 -6.25 -3.27
C GLY A 108 -12.50 -6.86 -3.33
N ARG A 109 -13.05 -7.11 -4.56
CA ARG A 109 -14.29 -7.90 -4.88
C ARG A 109 -15.65 -7.18 -4.60
N THR A 110 -16.88 -7.60 -5.01
CA THR A 110 -17.50 -8.47 -6.08
C THR A 110 -19.04 -8.15 -6.18
N SER A 111 -19.79 -8.82 -7.07
CA SER A 111 -21.28 -8.84 -7.16
C SER A 111 -21.88 -10.08 -6.41
N THR A 112 -23.18 -10.36 -6.17
CA THR A 112 -24.49 -9.96 -6.77
C THR A 112 -25.69 -10.15 -5.79
N GLN A 113 -26.88 -9.64 -6.13
CA GLN A 113 -28.19 -9.81 -5.43
C GLN A 113 -28.90 -11.15 -5.76
N PRO A 114 -29.89 -11.67 -4.97
CA PRO A 114 -31.36 -11.35 -4.93
C PRO A 114 -32.09 -10.05 -4.44
N SER A 115 -32.96 -9.42 -5.27
CA SER A 115 -34.36 -8.92 -5.00
C SER A 115 -34.81 -8.05 -3.77
N SER A 116 -35.93 -7.30 -3.91
CA SER A 116 -36.40 -6.19 -3.02
C SER A 116 -37.94 -5.95 -3.08
N PRO A 117 -38.65 -5.59 -1.96
CA PRO A 117 -39.41 -4.33 -1.72
C PRO A 117 -38.84 -2.88 -1.56
N VAL A 118 -39.28 -1.93 -2.40
CA VAL A 118 -39.80 -0.52 -2.14
C VAL A 118 -39.88 -0.02 -0.66
N ALA A 119 -39.56 1.24 -0.27
CA ALA A 119 -38.88 2.39 -0.91
C ALA A 119 -38.51 3.50 0.12
N GLY A 120 -37.59 4.41 -0.23
CA GLY A 120 -37.22 5.63 0.53
C GLY A 120 -35.79 6.11 0.21
N PRO A 121 -35.51 7.42 0.03
CA PRO A 121 -34.24 7.85 -0.57
C PRO A 121 -33.11 8.11 0.44
N SER A 122 -31.92 7.57 0.17
CA SER A 122 -30.64 7.97 0.80
C SER A 122 -29.45 7.59 -0.07
N SER A 123 -28.35 8.35 0.03
CA SER A 123 -27.05 8.03 -0.57
C SER A 123 -26.37 6.88 0.20
N PRO A 124 -25.46 6.08 -0.40
CA PRO A 124 -24.04 6.44 -0.25
C PRO A 124 -23.08 5.99 -1.39
N ARG A 125 -21.81 6.44 -1.25
CA ARG A 125 -20.57 5.92 -1.84
C ARG A 125 -20.49 4.38 -1.99
N MET A 126 -19.79 3.91 -3.03
CA MET A 126 -18.68 2.92 -2.92
C MET A 126 -17.82 2.89 -4.23
N PRO A 127 -16.68 2.17 -4.35
CA PRO A 127 -15.46 2.77 -4.92
C PRO A 127 -14.94 2.22 -6.27
N MET A 128 -13.93 2.91 -6.81
CA MET A 128 -13.20 2.61 -8.04
C MET A 128 -12.18 1.46 -7.92
N PRO A 129 -12.05 0.59 -8.93
CA PRO A 129 -10.83 -0.19 -9.20
C PRO A 129 -10.04 0.38 -10.40
N MET A 130 -8.71 0.44 -10.30
CA MET A 130 -7.85 0.90 -11.41
C MET A 130 -7.53 -0.23 -12.41
N ARG A 131 -7.24 0.16 -13.67
CA ARG A 131 -6.72 -0.73 -14.72
C ARG A 131 -5.20 -0.88 -14.60
N VAL A 132 -4.71 -2.13 -14.53
CA VAL A 132 -3.46 -2.56 -15.17
C VAL A 132 -3.71 -3.97 -15.73
N ALA A 133 -3.16 -4.30 -16.89
CA ALA A 133 -3.39 -5.58 -17.55
C ALA A 133 -2.10 -6.43 -17.59
N GLU A 134 -2.19 -7.68 -17.12
CA GLU A 134 -1.22 -8.74 -17.45
C GLU A 134 -1.97 -10.00 -17.94
N LEU A 135 -1.76 -10.37 -19.20
CA LEU A 135 -2.38 -11.53 -19.84
C LEU A 135 -1.61 -12.82 -19.52
N THR A 136 -1.97 -13.49 -18.42
CA THR A 136 -1.46 -14.85 -18.11
C THR A 136 -2.52 -15.91 -18.40
N ARG A 137 -2.45 -16.57 -19.55
CA ARG A 137 -3.35 -17.68 -19.91
C ARG A 137 -2.96 -18.96 -19.16
N LYS A 138 -3.90 -19.55 -18.42
CA LYS A 138 -3.94 -20.99 -18.12
C LYS A 138 -5.17 -21.60 -18.81
N PRO A 139 -5.09 -22.81 -19.37
CA PRO A 139 -6.27 -23.51 -19.87
C PRO A 139 -7.06 -24.11 -18.71
N VAL A 140 -8.38 -23.95 -18.75
CA VAL A 140 -9.37 -24.73 -17.99
C VAL A 140 -10.54 -24.95 -18.95
N ASP A 141 -11.01 -26.18 -19.04
CA ASP A 141 -12.12 -26.56 -19.91
C ASP A 141 -13.44 -25.86 -19.49
N GLY A 142 -14.16 -25.34 -20.47
CA GLY A 142 -15.45 -24.67 -20.29
C GLY A 142 -16.30 -24.76 -21.55
N ASP A 143 -17.59 -25.03 -21.39
CA ASP A 143 -18.46 -25.48 -22.48
C ASP A 143 -18.51 -24.54 -23.70
N GLY A 144 -18.41 -25.15 -24.88
CA GLY A 144 -18.56 -24.48 -26.18
C GLY A 144 -20.00 -24.05 -26.49
N ARG A 145 -20.61 -23.21 -25.64
CA ARG A 145 -21.92 -22.58 -25.91
C ARG A 145 -21.79 -21.46 -26.95
N ARG A 146 -21.73 -21.89 -28.21
CA ARG A 146 -22.10 -21.15 -29.44
C ARG A 146 -22.30 -19.64 -29.29
N SER A 147 -21.23 -18.88 -29.48
CA SER A 147 -21.30 -17.45 -29.80
C SER A 147 -21.83 -17.27 -31.23
N SER A 148 -23.14 -17.45 -31.42
CA SER A 148 -23.83 -17.32 -32.71
C SER A 148 -25.12 -16.50 -32.59
N THR A 149 -25.08 -15.44 -31.80
CA THR A 149 -26.09 -14.37 -31.81
C THR A 149 -25.81 -13.45 -33.00
N LEU A 150 -26.54 -13.72 -34.09
CA LEU A 150 -26.83 -12.83 -35.23
C LEU A 150 -25.91 -11.62 -35.39
N LEU A 151 -24.90 -11.73 -36.26
CA LEU A 151 -24.34 -10.55 -36.92
C LEU A 151 -25.49 -9.88 -37.70
N SER A 152 -25.63 -8.56 -37.57
CA SER A 152 -26.50 -7.81 -38.49
C SER A 152 -25.91 -7.91 -39.90
N THR A 153 -26.73 -7.79 -40.94
CA THR A 153 -26.19 -7.68 -42.32
C THR A 153 -25.26 -6.47 -42.48
N LYS A 154 -25.39 -5.47 -41.62
CA LYS A 154 -24.45 -4.33 -41.49
C LYS A 154 -23.12 -4.75 -40.83
N ASP A 155 -23.16 -5.65 -39.86
CA ASP A 155 -21.98 -6.17 -39.16
C ASP A 155 -21.22 -7.16 -40.04
N ASP A 156 -21.91 -7.99 -40.83
CA ASP A 156 -21.30 -8.83 -41.87
C ASP A 156 -20.58 -7.99 -42.92
N LEU A 157 -21.20 -6.89 -43.38
CA LEU A 157 -20.58 -5.95 -44.33
C LEU A 157 -19.38 -5.22 -43.71
N LEU A 158 -19.48 -4.80 -42.45
CA LEU A 158 -18.37 -4.17 -41.72
C LEU A 158 -17.22 -5.15 -41.46
N LEU A 159 -17.52 -6.40 -41.09
CA LEU A 159 -16.55 -7.45 -40.90
C LEU A 159 -15.88 -7.85 -42.22
N SER A 160 -16.63 -7.87 -43.33
CA SER A 160 -16.10 -8.06 -44.68
C SER A 160 -15.18 -6.92 -45.10
N LEU A 161 -15.56 -5.65 -44.80
CA LEU A 161 -14.72 -4.48 -45.05
C LEU A 161 -13.40 -4.57 -44.25
N LEU A 162 -13.48 -4.75 -42.94
CA LEU A 162 -12.32 -4.88 -42.05
C LEU A 162 -11.43 -6.08 -42.41
N ALA A 163 -12.01 -7.20 -42.87
CA ALA A 163 -11.26 -8.32 -43.39
C ALA A 163 -10.54 -7.94 -44.70
N SER A 164 -11.21 -7.24 -45.62
CA SER A 164 -10.60 -6.79 -46.88
C SER A 164 -9.46 -5.79 -46.66
N GLU A 165 -9.61 -4.88 -45.69
CA GLU A 165 -8.59 -3.94 -45.24
C GLU A 165 -7.40 -4.69 -44.63
N ALA A 166 -7.63 -5.62 -43.71
CA ALA A 166 -6.58 -6.48 -43.16
C ALA A 166 -5.88 -7.35 -44.22
N ILE A 167 -6.56 -7.77 -45.29
CA ILE A 167 -5.99 -8.49 -46.45
C ILE A 167 -5.13 -7.55 -47.34
N VAL A 168 -5.41 -6.25 -47.33
CA VAL A 168 -4.59 -5.22 -47.98
C VAL A 168 -3.35 -4.90 -47.14
N ASP A 169 -3.50 -4.64 -45.84
CA ASP A 169 -2.39 -4.31 -44.93
C ASP A 169 -1.37 -5.46 -44.85
N SER A 170 -1.86 -6.70 -44.74
CA SER A 170 -1.03 -7.91 -44.70
C SER A 170 -0.30 -8.23 -46.01
N ARG A 171 -0.39 -7.39 -47.05
CA ARG A 171 0.48 -7.46 -48.25
C ARG A 171 1.91 -7.06 -47.95
N GLY A 172 2.14 -6.22 -46.92
CA GLY A 172 3.47 -5.84 -46.47
C GLY A 172 4.15 -6.84 -45.52
N CYS A 173 3.45 -7.90 -45.11
CA CYS A 173 3.96 -8.87 -44.14
C CYS A 173 4.80 -9.97 -44.81
N GLU A 174 6.02 -10.16 -44.31
CA GLU A 174 6.96 -11.18 -44.80
C GLU A 174 6.52 -12.61 -44.42
N VAL A 175 6.59 -13.53 -45.38
CA VAL A 175 6.33 -14.96 -45.16
C VAL A 175 7.67 -15.67 -44.91
N LEU A 176 8.08 -15.64 -43.64
CA LEU A 176 9.24 -16.35 -43.09
C LEU A 176 9.20 -17.86 -43.37
N SER A 177 10.36 -18.50 -43.40
CA SER A 177 10.49 -19.96 -43.57
C SER A 177 10.05 -20.75 -42.33
N ALA A 178 9.83 -22.06 -42.51
CA ALA A 178 9.44 -22.94 -41.41
C ALA A 178 10.50 -23.02 -40.29
N GLU A 179 11.79 -22.94 -40.65
CA GLU A 179 12.92 -23.02 -39.71
C GLU A 179 13.00 -21.74 -38.87
N GLU A 180 12.99 -20.55 -39.50
CA GLU A 180 12.96 -19.26 -38.81
C GLU A 180 11.72 -19.12 -37.90
N VAL A 181 10.56 -19.61 -38.35
CA VAL A 181 9.33 -19.61 -37.56
C VAL A 181 9.38 -20.57 -36.38
N GLU A 182 10.20 -21.63 -36.42
CA GLU A 182 10.50 -22.42 -35.24
C GLU A 182 11.53 -21.76 -34.32
N GLU A 183 12.56 -21.13 -34.86
CA GLU A 183 13.57 -20.40 -34.08
C GLU A 183 12.93 -19.24 -33.31
N LEU A 184 12.12 -18.42 -33.98
CA LEU A 184 11.35 -17.35 -33.34
C LEU A 184 10.38 -17.86 -32.26
N LYS A 185 9.81 -19.07 -32.39
CA LYS A 185 9.01 -19.70 -31.30
C LYS A 185 9.90 -20.14 -30.13
N LYS A 186 11.06 -20.73 -30.41
CA LYS A 186 12.05 -21.15 -29.40
C LYS A 186 12.55 -19.93 -28.62
N GLU A 187 12.88 -18.85 -29.32
CA GLU A 187 13.24 -17.56 -28.72
C GLU A 187 12.08 -16.92 -27.95
N GLN A 188 10.85 -16.89 -28.48
CA GLN A 188 9.67 -16.37 -27.77
C GLN A 188 9.45 -17.09 -26.43
N GLN A 189 9.65 -18.41 -26.38
CA GLN A 189 9.54 -19.21 -25.17
C GLN A 189 10.70 -18.95 -24.18
N VAL A 190 11.92 -18.74 -24.67
CA VAL A 190 13.05 -18.34 -23.82
C VAL A 190 12.83 -16.93 -23.24
N LEU A 191 12.43 -15.97 -24.08
CA LEU A 191 12.16 -14.59 -23.65
C LEU A 191 10.97 -14.51 -22.68
N SER A 192 9.90 -15.30 -22.88
CA SER A 192 8.76 -15.32 -21.95
C SER A 192 9.17 -15.86 -20.57
N SER A 193 9.99 -16.91 -20.50
CA SER A 193 10.55 -17.40 -19.24
C SER A 193 11.46 -16.36 -18.58
N ARG A 194 12.25 -15.63 -19.38
CA ARG A 194 13.13 -14.55 -18.92
C ARG A 194 12.35 -13.33 -18.43
N LEU A 195 11.21 -12.99 -19.04
CA LEU A 195 10.32 -11.93 -18.57
C LEU A 195 9.73 -12.26 -17.19
N VAL A 196 9.25 -13.49 -17.00
CA VAL A 196 8.75 -13.95 -15.69
C VAL A 196 9.86 -13.91 -14.63
N ALA A 197 11.10 -14.27 -14.99
CA ALA A 197 12.25 -14.16 -14.09
C ALA A 197 12.64 -12.70 -13.79
N LEU A 198 12.63 -11.81 -14.77
CA LEU A 198 12.98 -10.40 -14.60
C LEU A 198 11.90 -9.60 -13.87
N ASN A 199 10.61 -9.92 -14.04
CA ASN A 199 9.53 -9.31 -13.27
C ASN A 199 9.62 -9.73 -11.78
N LYS A 200 9.98 -11.00 -11.51
CA LYS A 200 10.33 -11.47 -10.16
C LYS A 200 11.58 -10.78 -9.59
N LYS A 201 12.64 -10.58 -10.40
CA LYS A 201 13.83 -9.80 -10.01
C LYS A 201 13.46 -8.36 -9.65
N LEU A 202 12.72 -7.67 -10.52
CA LEU A 202 12.31 -6.28 -10.32
C LEU A 202 11.44 -6.13 -9.05
N THR A 203 10.46 -7.00 -8.84
CA THR A 203 9.61 -6.95 -7.64
C THR A 203 10.36 -7.28 -6.34
N LEU A 204 11.43 -8.08 -6.38
CA LEU A 204 12.33 -8.29 -5.24
C LEU A 204 13.23 -7.09 -4.98
N GLU A 205 13.93 -6.57 -5.99
CA GLU A 205 14.79 -5.38 -5.87
C GLU A 205 13.97 -4.14 -5.43
N THR A 206 12.72 -4.02 -5.89
CA THR A 206 11.79 -2.95 -5.47
C THR A 206 11.48 -3.06 -3.97
N LYS A 207 11.20 -4.25 -3.46
CA LYS A 207 11.00 -4.48 -2.02
C LYS A 207 12.27 -4.22 -1.19
N ILE A 208 13.45 -4.55 -1.74
CA ILE A 208 14.74 -4.24 -1.10
C ILE A 208 14.96 -2.72 -1.04
N ARG A 209 14.62 -1.98 -2.10
CA ARG A 209 14.63 -0.52 -2.14
C ARG A 209 13.66 0.11 -1.13
N ASP A 210 12.44 -0.42 -1.00
CA ASP A 210 11.47 0.07 0.00
C ASP A 210 11.90 -0.26 1.45
N ALA A 211 12.51 -1.42 1.68
CA ALA A 211 13.13 -1.75 2.96
C ALA A 211 14.32 -0.83 3.27
N ALA A 212 15.17 -0.51 2.27
CA ALA A 212 16.27 0.42 2.41
C ALA A 212 15.81 1.87 2.67
N LEU A 213 14.69 2.31 2.06
CA LEU A 213 14.04 3.59 2.39
C LEU A 213 13.57 3.61 3.85
N SER A 214 12.95 2.53 4.33
CA SER A 214 12.50 2.41 5.72
C SER A 214 13.68 2.43 6.70
N LEU A 215 14.75 1.70 6.40
CA LEU A 215 15.98 1.69 7.21
C LEU A 215 16.71 3.05 7.18
N SER A 216 16.77 3.72 6.04
CA SER A 216 17.36 5.07 5.93
C SER A 216 16.58 6.09 6.76
N ARG A 217 15.24 6.05 6.74
CA ARG A 217 14.39 6.89 7.60
C ARG A 217 14.58 6.56 9.08
N ALA A 218 14.60 5.28 9.45
CA ALA A 218 14.76 4.85 10.84
C ALA A 218 16.14 5.21 11.43
N ASN A 219 17.19 5.26 10.60
CA ASN A 219 18.56 5.58 11.03
C ASN A 219 18.93 7.07 10.83
N ALA A 220 17.99 7.93 10.43
CA ALA A 220 18.27 9.35 10.17
C ALA A 220 18.86 10.10 11.38
N SER A 221 18.50 9.69 12.61
CA SER A 221 19.04 10.23 13.87
C SER A 221 20.51 9.87 14.13
N TYR A 222 21.02 8.79 13.54
CA TYR A 222 22.37 8.28 13.79
C TYR A 222 23.31 8.67 12.65
N LYS A 223 23.94 9.86 12.72
CA LYS A 223 24.75 10.48 11.64
C LYS A 223 25.67 9.49 10.86
N ASN A 224 26.35 8.58 11.55
CA ASN A 224 27.23 7.58 10.91
C ASN A 224 26.47 6.45 10.19
N VAL A 225 25.36 5.96 10.76
CA VAL A 225 24.53 4.89 10.17
C VAL A 225 23.63 5.45 9.07
N SER A 226 23.20 6.70 9.19
CA SER A 226 22.48 7.46 8.15
C SER A 226 23.26 7.49 6.84
N LYS A 227 24.57 7.78 6.88
CA LYS A 227 25.43 7.73 5.68
C LYS A 227 25.48 6.32 5.06
N GLN A 228 25.73 5.29 5.86
CA GLN A 228 25.81 3.90 5.38
C GLN A 228 24.48 3.41 4.79
N THR A 229 23.35 3.77 5.40
CA THR A 229 22.01 3.40 4.91
C THR A 229 21.59 4.21 3.67
N SER A 230 22.08 5.46 3.51
CA SER A 230 21.95 6.23 2.28
C SER A 230 22.73 5.59 1.12
N GLU A 231 23.97 5.15 1.36
CA GLU A 231 24.76 4.42 0.36
C GLU A 231 24.12 3.07 -0.02
N GLN A 232 23.50 2.37 0.94
CA GLN A 232 22.71 1.17 0.66
C GLN A 232 21.44 1.47 -0.16
N LEU A 233 20.74 2.58 0.15
CA LEU A 233 19.57 3.05 -0.60
C LEU A 233 19.94 3.40 -2.05
N GLU A 234 21.02 4.13 -2.29
CA GLU A 234 21.50 4.43 -3.64
C GLU A 234 21.83 3.15 -4.42
N ASN A 235 22.49 2.18 -3.79
CA ASN A 235 22.78 0.91 -4.43
C ASN A 235 21.51 0.09 -4.73
N ALA A 236 20.48 0.14 -3.88
CA ALA A 236 19.18 -0.46 -4.16
C ALA A 236 18.44 0.26 -5.31
N ASN A 237 18.47 1.59 -5.36
CA ASN A 237 17.92 2.38 -6.48
C ASN A 237 18.59 1.99 -7.81
N ARG A 238 19.93 1.95 -7.85
CA ARG A 238 20.71 1.54 -9.03
C ARG A 238 20.37 0.11 -9.47
N LYS A 239 20.17 -0.82 -8.53
CA LYS A 239 19.72 -2.19 -8.84
C LYS A 239 18.32 -2.22 -9.46
N VAL A 240 17.34 -1.52 -8.87
CA VAL A 240 15.98 -1.39 -9.43
C VAL A 240 16.02 -0.82 -10.85
N GLU A 241 16.79 0.25 -11.09
CA GLU A 241 16.99 0.79 -12.43
C GLU A 241 17.57 -0.22 -13.41
N THR A 242 18.61 -0.98 -13.02
CA THR A 242 19.18 -2.01 -13.91
C THR A 242 18.19 -3.13 -14.22
N ALA A 243 17.41 -3.59 -13.22
CA ALA A 243 16.38 -4.60 -13.42
C ALA A 243 15.25 -4.09 -14.33
N GLN A 244 14.85 -2.81 -14.20
CA GLN A 244 13.86 -2.19 -15.07
C GLN A 244 14.39 -2.00 -16.51
N LYS A 245 15.64 -1.56 -16.67
CA LYS A 245 16.32 -1.43 -17.97
C LYS A 245 16.52 -2.80 -18.65
N GLU A 246 16.77 -3.86 -17.89
CA GLU A 246 16.80 -5.24 -18.40
C GLU A 246 15.40 -5.74 -18.82
N LEU A 247 14.39 -5.55 -17.96
CA LEU A 247 13.02 -5.95 -18.23
C LEU A 247 12.49 -5.29 -19.51
N TRP A 248 12.73 -3.98 -19.67
CA TRP A 248 12.29 -3.21 -20.84
C TRP A 248 12.88 -3.74 -22.16
N ARG A 249 14.22 -3.92 -22.23
CA ARG A 249 14.89 -4.49 -23.43
C ARG A 249 14.41 -5.91 -23.76
N VAL A 250 14.11 -6.72 -22.75
CA VAL A 250 13.61 -8.09 -22.95
C VAL A 250 12.13 -8.07 -23.39
N SER A 251 11.32 -7.13 -22.89
CA SER A 251 9.94 -6.97 -23.35
C SER A 251 9.87 -6.42 -24.77
N GLU A 252 10.75 -5.49 -25.13
CA GLU A 252 10.89 -4.95 -26.49
C GLU A 252 11.18 -6.07 -27.50
N ARG A 253 12.20 -6.91 -27.24
CA ARG A 253 12.50 -8.09 -28.08
C ARG A 253 11.37 -9.11 -28.10
N ALA A 254 10.71 -9.37 -26.97
CA ALA A 254 9.58 -10.30 -26.92
C ALA A 254 8.39 -9.78 -27.74
N SER A 255 8.13 -8.48 -27.72
CA SER A 255 7.13 -7.81 -28.57
C SER A 255 7.53 -7.84 -30.04
N GLU A 256 8.80 -7.61 -30.39
CA GLU A 256 9.28 -7.71 -31.76
C GLU A 256 9.13 -9.12 -32.34
N ILE A 257 9.54 -10.16 -31.61
CA ILE A 257 9.39 -11.55 -32.06
C ILE A 257 7.91 -11.92 -32.17
N SER A 258 7.08 -11.46 -31.23
CA SER A 258 5.63 -11.66 -31.29
C SER A 258 5.00 -10.95 -32.50
N ARG A 259 5.51 -9.76 -32.86
CA ARG A 259 5.14 -9.02 -34.08
C ARG A 259 5.54 -9.80 -35.33
N ARG A 260 6.79 -10.24 -35.49
CA ARG A 260 7.24 -11.02 -36.67
C ARG A 260 6.45 -12.33 -36.83
N LEU A 261 6.13 -13.01 -35.73
CA LEU A 261 5.27 -14.19 -35.73
C LEU A 261 3.80 -13.89 -36.09
N LEU A 262 3.30 -12.67 -35.83
CA LEU A 262 1.97 -12.22 -36.27
C LEU A 262 1.97 -11.74 -37.72
N GLU A 263 3.01 -11.05 -38.16
CA GLU A 263 3.24 -10.64 -39.56
C GLU A 263 3.29 -11.89 -40.45
N HIS A 264 4.11 -12.90 -40.13
CA HIS A 264 4.11 -14.17 -40.86
C HIS A 264 2.74 -14.87 -40.86
N ARG A 265 1.99 -14.88 -39.74
CA ARG A 265 0.64 -15.47 -39.70
C ARG A 265 -0.33 -14.71 -40.61
N ALA A 266 -0.29 -13.39 -40.59
CA ALA A 266 -1.10 -12.54 -41.46
C ALA A 266 -0.73 -12.75 -42.93
N GLY A 267 0.57 -12.75 -43.26
CA GLY A 267 1.09 -13.03 -44.60
C GLY A 267 0.66 -14.39 -45.14
N VAL A 268 0.73 -15.46 -44.34
CA VAL A 268 0.29 -16.81 -44.72
C VAL A 268 -1.22 -16.90 -44.93
N LEU A 269 -2.03 -16.28 -44.05
CA LEU A 269 -3.50 -16.23 -44.23
C LEU A 269 -3.88 -15.41 -45.47
N SER A 270 -3.24 -14.25 -45.66
CA SER A 270 -3.41 -13.35 -46.80
C SER A 270 -2.97 -14.01 -48.12
N TYR A 271 -1.88 -14.78 -48.12
CA TYR A 271 -1.40 -15.56 -49.27
C TYR A 271 -2.32 -16.75 -49.59
N SER A 272 -2.75 -17.51 -48.59
CA SER A 272 -3.65 -18.66 -48.78
C SER A 272 -5.04 -18.22 -49.26
N LEU A 273 -5.59 -17.13 -48.73
CA LEU A 273 -6.86 -16.56 -49.19
C LEU A 273 -6.74 -16.04 -50.63
N ARG A 274 -5.69 -15.27 -50.98
CA ARG A 274 -5.39 -14.91 -52.38
C ARG A 274 -5.19 -16.12 -53.29
N SER A 275 -4.61 -17.21 -52.78
CA SER A 275 -4.47 -18.47 -53.52
C SER A 275 -5.81 -19.14 -53.78
N MET A 276 -6.77 -19.04 -52.85
CA MET A 276 -8.14 -19.52 -53.04
C MET A 276 -8.89 -18.65 -54.05
N GLU A 277 -8.83 -17.31 -53.93
CA GLU A 277 -9.40 -16.37 -54.89
C GLU A 277 -8.87 -16.63 -56.31
N LYS A 278 -7.55 -16.77 -56.49
CA LYS A 278 -6.93 -17.08 -57.78
C LYS A 278 -7.31 -18.46 -58.33
N LYS A 279 -7.69 -19.42 -57.48
CA LYS A 279 -8.22 -20.74 -57.89
C LYS A 279 -9.72 -20.73 -58.18
N MET A 280 -10.45 -19.75 -57.67
CA MET A 280 -11.89 -19.53 -57.95
C MET A 280 -12.12 -18.59 -59.15
N ALA A 281 -11.10 -17.89 -59.61
CA ALA A 281 -11.16 -17.04 -60.80
C ALA A 281 -11.34 -17.87 -62.10
N PRO A 282 -12.21 -17.44 -63.05
CA PRO A 282 -12.37 -18.12 -64.34
C PRO A 282 -11.07 -18.16 -65.19
N PRO A 283 -10.86 -19.21 -65.99
CA PRO A 283 -9.55 -19.48 -66.62
C PRO A 283 -9.18 -18.58 -67.81
N GLU A 284 -10.07 -17.71 -68.30
CA GLU A 284 -9.83 -16.91 -69.52
C GLU A 284 -8.79 -15.78 -69.33
N ALA A 285 -8.45 -15.41 -68.09
CA ALA A 285 -7.58 -14.28 -67.79
C ALA A 285 -6.06 -14.58 -67.79
N MET A 286 -5.62 -15.79 -68.17
CA MET A 286 -4.21 -16.20 -68.05
C MET A 286 -3.54 -16.54 -69.39
N ASN A 287 -3.62 -15.63 -70.36
CA ASN A 287 -2.72 -15.64 -71.53
C ASN A 287 -2.39 -14.20 -72.00
N GLY A 288 -1.41 -13.57 -71.35
CA GLY A 288 -0.90 -12.23 -71.64
C GLY A 288 0.46 -12.03 -70.96
N ASN A 289 1.42 -11.42 -71.66
CA ASN A 289 2.85 -11.52 -71.34
C ASN A 289 3.55 -10.16 -71.33
N GLY A 290 4.42 -9.91 -70.33
CA GLY A 290 5.47 -8.88 -70.40
C GLY A 290 5.29 -7.62 -69.54
N ASP A 291 5.89 -7.66 -68.34
CA ASP A 291 6.88 -6.69 -67.81
C ASP A 291 6.53 -5.20 -67.48
N LEU A 292 7.34 -4.65 -66.55
CA LEU A 292 7.53 -3.25 -66.13
C LEU A 292 6.37 -2.44 -65.49
N GLY A 293 6.66 -1.86 -64.32
CA GLY A 293 6.15 -0.52 -63.93
C GLY A 293 5.33 -0.45 -62.62
N PRO A 294 5.60 0.52 -61.72
CA PRO A 294 4.85 0.70 -60.47
C PRO A 294 3.76 1.80 -60.55
N SER A 295 2.91 1.82 -59.51
CA SER A 295 1.91 2.85 -59.16
C SER A 295 0.55 2.78 -59.88
N GLY A 296 -0.48 3.25 -59.17
CA GLY A 296 -1.72 3.76 -59.77
C GLY A 296 -2.91 2.79 -59.85
N TYR A 297 -3.89 3.04 -58.97
CA TYR A 297 -5.34 2.80 -59.17
C TYR A 297 -5.80 1.89 -60.32
N SER A 298 -6.39 0.75 -59.95
CA SER A 298 -7.45 0.12 -60.74
C SER A 298 -8.51 -0.46 -59.81
N THR A 299 -9.56 0.32 -59.57
CA THR A 299 -10.77 -0.10 -58.88
C THR A 299 -11.64 -0.98 -59.80
N PRO A 300 -11.87 -2.26 -59.50
CA PRO A 300 -12.84 -3.08 -60.23
C PRO A 300 -14.25 -2.69 -59.76
N ASN A 301 -14.76 -1.56 -60.25
CA ASN A 301 -16.14 -1.14 -59.97
C ASN A 301 -17.11 -2.06 -60.71
N ARG A 302 -17.52 -3.16 -60.07
CA ARG A 302 -18.61 -4.01 -60.54
C ARG A 302 -19.70 -4.11 -59.48
N SER A 303 -20.56 -3.10 -59.52
CA SER A 303 -21.74 -2.93 -58.69
C SER A 303 -22.65 -4.15 -58.64
N SER A 304 -22.81 -4.75 -57.46
CA SER A 304 -23.96 -5.61 -57.14
C SER A 304 -25.20 -4.75 -56.85
N GLN A 305 -25.76 -4.12 -57.89
CA GLN A 305 -27.15 -3.67 -57.87
C GLN A 305 -28.00 -4.60 -58.75
N MET A 306 -28.70 -5.52 -58.10
CA MET A 306 -29.88 -6.18 -58.66
C MET A 306 -30.97 -6.29 -57.61
N SER A 307 -31.74 -5.20 -57.51
CA SER A 307 -33.20 -5.34 -57.58
C SER A 307 -33.60 -5.28 -59.07
N PRO A 308 -34.49 -6.16 -59.55
CA PRO A 308 -35.05 -6.06 -60.90
C PRO A 308 -36.25 -5.11 -60.93
N THR A 309 -36.01 -3.79 -60.86
CA THR A 309 -37.03 -2.75 -61.06
C THR A 309 -36.47 -1.55 -61.83
N GLN A 310 -36.16 -1.76 -63.12
CA GLN A 310 -35.99 -0.63 -64.03
C GLN A 310 -37.35 -0.06 -64.44
N SER A 311 -37.66 1.15 -63.96
CA SER A 311 -38.55 2.06 -64.69
C SER A 311 -37.77 2.73 -65.82
N SER A 312 -38.45 3.05 -66.93
CA SER A 312 -37.93 3.97 -67.95
C SER A 312 -39.07 4.72 -68.63
N VAL A 313 -39.65 5.67 -67.88
CA VAL A 313 -40.22 6.86 -68.51
C VAL A 313 -39.07 7.69 -69.07
N THR A 314 -39.17 8.14 -70.32
CA THR A 314 -38.25 9.14 -70.90
C THR A 314 -39.01 10.45 -71.03
N SER A 315 -38.41 11.54 -70.57
CA SER A 315 -38.99 12.87 -70.60
C SER A 315 -39.03 13.46 -72.01
N ALA A 316 -39.95 14.40 -72.23
CA ALA A 316 -40.11 15.06 -73.51
C ALA A 316 -39.02 16.13 -73.75
N GLN A 317 -38.54 16.24 -75.00
CA GLN A 317 -38.58 17.51 -75.73
C GLN A 317 -38.42 17.33 -77.25
N SER A 318 -39.02 18.28 -77.97
CA SER A 318 -38.86 18.71 -79.38
C SER A 318 -37.64 18.20 -80.20
N ASN A 319 -37.71 18.01 -81.53
CA ASN A 319 -38.59 18.68 -82.50
C ASN A 319 -38.64 18.01 -83.90
N ALA A 320 -39.62 18.42 -84.74
CA ALA A 320 -39.64 18.34 -86.23
C ALA A 320 -39.70 16.93 -86.90
N SER A 321 -40.40 16.70 -88.03
CA SER A 321 -41.36 17.52 -88.80
C SER A 321 -42.19 16.68 -89.81
N ARG A 322 -43.15 17.33 -90.50
CA ARG A 322 -44.01 16.86 -91.63
C ARG A 322 -45.20 15.96 -91.20
N SER A 323 -46.50 16.32 -91.29
CA SER A 323 -47.37 17.02 -92.30
C SER A 323 -48.15 16.03 -93.19
N ARG A 324 -49.40 16.24 -93.64
CA ARG A 324 -50.50 17.22 -93.39
C ARG A 324 -51.75 16.68 -94.15
N PHE A 325 -52.95 17.22 -93.88
CA PHE A 325 -54.20 16.92 -94.63
C PHE A 325 -54.74 15.48 -94.42
N ASP A 326 -56.01 15.13 -94.68
CA ASP A 326 -57.15 15.88 -95.26
C ASP A 326 -58.46 15.55 -94.49
N GLY A 327 -59.57 16.22 -94.82
CA GLY A 327 -60.92 15.85 -94.42
C GLY A 327 -61.78 15.31 -95.57
N ALA A 328 -63.09 15.23 -95.34
CA ALA A 328 -64.13 15.04 -96.38
C ALA A 328 -64.17 13.72 -97.18
N HIS A 329 -64.22 12.57 -96.49
CA HIS A 329 -65.26 11.56 -96.79
C HIS A 329 -65.89 11.10 -95.46
N PHE A 330 -67.10 11.53 -95.07
CA PHE A 330 -68.45 11.29 -95.61
C PHE A 330 -68.99 9.85 -95.44
N PHE A 331 -70.17 9.79 -94.83
CA PHE A 331 -71.12 8.66 -94.66
C PHE A 331 -70.81 7.55 -93.65
N ALA A 332 -71.73 7.48 -92.67
CA ALA A 332 -72.24 6.31 -91.94
C ALA A 332 -71.27 5.46 -91.08
N GLY A 333 -71.70 4.96 -89.92
CA GLY A 333 -73.03 5.08 -89.31
C GLY A 333 -73.03 4.79 -87.80
N HIS A 334 -74.08 5.26 -87.14
CA HIS A 334 -74.38 4.85 -85.76
C HIS A 334 -75.13 3.52 -85.84
N SER A 335 -74.65 2.47 -85.17
CA SER A 335 -75.27 1.14 -85.18
C SER A 335 -76.64 1.09 -84.48
N ASP A 336 -76.89 2.02 -83.57
CA ASP A 336 -77.94 1.91 -82.54
C ASP A 336 -79.18 2.77 -82.86
N ALA A 337 -79.32 3.24 -84.12
CA ALA A 337 -80.42 4.09 -84.56
C ALA A 337 -81.62 3.28 -85.09
N ILE A 338 -82.62 3.03 -84.22
CA ILE A 338 -83.83 2.26 -84.54
C ILE A 338 -84.90 3.12 -85.23
N VAL A 339 -85.27 2.78 -86.47
CA VAL A 339 -86.59 3.07 -87.08
C VAL A 339 -86.89 2.02 -88.19
N PRO A 340 -88.17 1.77 -88.57
CA PRO A 340 -88.59 0.38 -88.86
C PRO A 340 -89.27 0.18 -90.24
N THR A 341 -90.06 -0.91 -90.35
CA THR A 341 -90.84 -1.43 -91.50
C THR A 341 -90.08 -2.37 -92.46
N GLY A 342 -90.71 -3.42 -93.01
CA GLY A 342 -92.03 -3.96 -92.64
C GLY A 342 -92.55 -5.15 -93.46
N SER A 343 -93.11 -6.13 -92.74
CA SER A 343 -93.95 -7.25 -93.23
C SER A 343 -93.28 -8.40 -94.01
N ARG A 344 -93.95 -9.56 -93.94
CA ARG A 344 -93.63 -10.88 -94.54
C ARG A 344 -92.36 -11.56 -94.01
N GLN A 345 -92.36 -12.86 -93.73
CA GLN A 345 -93.44 -13.87 -93.78
C GLN A 345 -93.46 -14.70 -92.48
N ALA A 346 -94.42 -15.62 -92.33
CA ALA A 346 -94.47 -16.48 -91.15
C ALA A 346 -93.15 -17.27 -91.04
N PRO A 347 -92.47 -17.27 -89.87
CA PRO A 347 -91.10 -17.74 -89.78
C PRO A 347 -91.04 -19.23 -90.08
N SER A 348 -90.09 -19.61 -90.93
CA SER A 348 -89.82 -21.03 -91.18
C SER A 348 -89.31 -21.70 -89.91
N SER A 349 -89.47 -23.04 -89.80
CA SER A 349 -88.99 -23.77 -88.63
C SER A 349 -87.47 -23.58 -88.39
N ALA A 350 -86.70 -23.21 -89.41
CA ALA A 350 -85.28 -22.92 -89.31
C ALA A 350 -85.00 -21.59 -88.57
N GLU A 351 -85.75 -20.52 -88.85
CA GLU A 351 -85.51 -19.20 -88.26
C GLU A 351 -85.87 -19.15 -86.77
N VAL A 352 -86.98 -19.81 -86.37
CA VAL A 352 -87.34 -19.95 -84.95
C VAL A 352 -86.28 -20.75 -84.19
N LYS A 353 -85.69 -21.79 -84.82
CA LYS A 353 -84.58 -22.55 -84.24
C LYS A 353 -83.32 -21.70 -84.12
N ALA A 354 -82.94 -20.96 -85.15
CA ALA A 354 -81.78 -20.07 -85.13
C ALA A 354 -81.91 -18.98 -84.04
N LEU A 355 -83.09 -18.37 -83.89
CA LEU A 355 -83.35 -17.42 -82.80
C LEU A 355 -83.36 -18.08 -81.42
N GLN A 356 -83.88 -19.30 -81.28
CA GLN A 356 -83.83 -20.06 -80.02
C GLN A 356 -82.40 -20.49 -79.66
N GLU A 357 -81.56 -20.78 -80.65
CA GLU A 357 -80.15 -21.10 -80.50
C GLU A 357 -79.32 -19.86 -80.16
N GLN A 358 -79.56 -18.73 -80.83
CA GLN A 358 -78.99 -17.42 -80.45
C GLN A 358 -79.39 -16.98 -79.05
N LEU A 359 -80.65 -17.20 -78.64
CA LEU A 359 -81.12 -16.90 -77.28
C LEU A 359 -80.43 -17.78 -76.23
N LYS A 360 -80.21 -19.08 -76.52
CA LYS A 360 -79.40 -19.96 -75.65
C LYS A 360 -77.92 -19.57 -75.62
N ALA A 361 -77.34 -19.15 -76.75
CA ALA A 361 -75.98 -18.64 -76.82
C ALA A 361 -75.83 -17.34 -76.01
N ALA A 362 -76.80 -16.43 -76.08
CA ALA A 362 -76.84 -15.22 -75.27
C ALA A 362 -77.04 -15.51 -73.77
N GLN A 363 -77.89 -16.47 -73.41
CA GLN A 363 -78.05 -16.93 -72.03
C GLN A 363 -76.76 -17.53 -71.47
N THR A 364 -76.13 -18.48 -72.18
CA THR A 364 -74.85 -19.08 -71.75
C THR A 364 -73.69 -18.08 -71.74
N ALA A 365 -73.69 -17.07 -72.61
CA ALA A 365 -72.75 -15.96 -72.56
C ALA A 365 -72.98 -15.03 -71.35
N LEU A 366 -74.25 -14.77 -70.97
CA LEU A 366 -74.59 -14.00 -69.77
C LEU A 366 -74.26 -14.78 -68.48
N GLU A 367 -74.47 -16.09 -68.47
CA GLU A 367 -74.04 -16.99 -67.39
C GLU A 367 -72.51 -17.02 -67.27
N ALA A 368 -71.78 -17.13 -68.38
CA ALA A 368 -70.32 -17.03 -68.39
C ALA A 368 -69.82 -15.66 -67.91
N ALA A 369 -70.45 -14.55 -68.33
CA ALA A 369 -70.10 -13.20 -67.91
C ALA A 369 -70.39 -12.96 -66.42
N THR A 370 -71.51 -13.46 -65.89
CA THR A 370 -71.82 -13.38 -64.46
C THR A 370 -70.91 -14.29 -63.61
N MET A 371 -70.50 -15.46 -64.09
CA MET A 371 -69.45 -16.26 -63.45
C MET A 371 -68.09 -15.55 -63.47
N GLN A 372 -67.73 -14.86 -64.56
CA GLN A 372 -66.52 -14.03 -64.61
C GLN A 372 -66.60 -12.84 -63.63
N GLN A 373 -67.74 -12.16 -63.56
CA GLN A 373 -67.98 -11.09 -62.60
C GLN A 373 -67.86 -11.59 -61.16
N GLN A 374 -68.42 -12.77 -60.84
CA GLN A 374 -68.28 -13.40 -59.53
C GLN A 374 -66.81 -13.71 -59.20
N LYS A 375 -66.05 -14.30 -60.13
CA LYS A 375 -64.61 -14.53 -59.97
C LYS A 375 -63.84 -13.25 -59.69
N LEU A 376 -64.03 -12.22 -60.51
CA LEU A 376 -63.40 -10.91 -60.32
C LEU A 376 -63.79 -10.28 -58.96
N THR A 377 -65.04 -10.41 -58.50
CA THR A 377 -65.41 -9.95 -57.15
C THR A 377 -64.73 -10.75 -56.03
N SER A 378 -64.51 -12.06 -56.22
CA SER A 378 -63.76 -12.88 -55.26
C SER A 378 -62.27 -12.54 -55.23
N GLU A 379 -61.64 -12.32 -56.39
CA GLU A 379 -60.25 -11.87 -56.53
C GLU A 379 -60.04 -10.47 -55.93
N VAL A 380 -60.96 -9.53 -56.18
CA VAL A 380 -60.95 -8.21 -55.53
C VAL A 380 -61.18 -8.33 -54.01
N SER A 381 -61.86 -9.37 -53.53
CA SER A 381 -62.00 -9.62 -52.09
C SER A 381 -60.75 -10.21 -51.45
N SER A 382 -60.04 -11.13 -52.12
CA SER A 382 -58.78 -11.67 -51.61
C SER A 382 -57.67 -10.63 -51.61
N LEU A 383 -57.53 -9.85 -52.69
CA LEU A 383 -56.57 -8.73 -52.77
C LEU A 383 -56.82 -7.64 -51.70
N ARG A 384 -58.06 -7.48 -51.22
CA ARG A 384 -58.36 -6.59 -50.08
C ARG A 384 -57.91 -7.18 -48.75
N LEU A 385 -58.12 -8.48 -48.53
CA LEU A 385 -57.65 -9.16 -47.31
C LEU A 385 -56.12 -9.26 -47.27
N GLU A 386 -55.46 -9.52 -48.40
CA GLU A 386 -54.00 -9.47 -48.54
C GLU A 386 -53.47 -8.06 -48.26
N ARG A 387 -54.12 -7.01 -48.78
CA ARG A 387 -53.77 -5.63 -48.45
C ARG A 387 -53.95 -5.32 -46.96
N GLU A 388 -55.05 -5.74 -46.33
CA GLU A 388 -55.30 -5.52 -44.91
C GLU A 388 -54.28 -6.27 -44.02
N GLN A 389 -53.86 -7.48 -44.44
CA GLN A 389 -52.78 -8.23 -43.81
C GLN A 389 -51.42 -7.53 -43.96
N ILE A 390 -51.15 -6.91 -45.10
CA ILE A 390 -49.92 -6.13 -45.33
C ILE A 390 -49.95 -4.81 -44.53
N GLU A 391 -51.08 -4.11 -44.47
CA GLU A 391 -51.22 -2.87 -43.69
C GLU A 391 -51.12 -3.12 -42.17
N THR A 392 -51.68 -4.24 -41.67
CA THR A 392 -51.55 -4.62 -40.26
C THR A 392 -50.15 -5.12 -39.91
N SER A 393 -49.48 -5.90 -40.76
CA SER A 393 -48.08 -6.31 -40.53
C SER A 393 -47.11 -5.13 -40.60
N MET A 394 -47.25 -4.25 -41.61
CA MET A 394 -46.48 -3.00 -41.70
C MET A 394 -46.70 -2.09 -40.47
N GLY A 395 -47.94 -1.99 -39.95
CA GLY A 395 -48.23 -1.26 -38.73
C GLY A 395 -47.56 -1.84 -37.47
N ILE A 396 -47.41 -3.17 -37.41
CA ILE A 396 -46.68 -3.87 -36.34
C ILE A 396 -45.17 -3.64 -36.47
N GLU A 397 -44.60 -3.74 -37.68
CA GLU A 397 -43.18 -3.49 -37.94
C GLU A 397 -42.77 -2.04 -37.66
N LEU A 398 -43.60 -1.07 -38.08
CA LEU A 398 -43.39 0.35 -37.81
C LEU A 398 -43.37 0.62 -36.30
N ARG A 399 -44.32 0.05 -35.55
CA ARG A 399 -44.36 0.17 -34.09
C ARG A 399 -43.14 -0.48 -33.41
N GLN A 400 -42.67 -1.63 -33.90
CA GLN A 400 -41.43 -2.26 -33.41
C GLN A 400 -40.21 -1.37 -33.68
N ALA A 401 -40.17 -0.66 -34.82
CA ALA A 401 -39.13 0.31 -35.11
C ALA A 401 -39.20 1.55 -34.19
N GLU A 402 -40.40 2.07 -33.90
CA GLU A 402 -40.61 3.15 -32.93
C GLU A 402 -40.18 2.74 -31.51
N ASP A 403 -40.60 1.57 -31.02
CA ASP A 403 -40.22 1.04 -29.71
C ASP A 403 -38.68 0.82 -29.63
N MET A 404 -38.04 0.39 -30.72
CA MET A 404 -36.58 0.24 -30.81
C MET A 404 -35.86 1.60 -30.83
N ILE A 405 -36.36 2.60 -31.57
CA ILE A 405 -35.80 3.97 -31.56
C ILE A 405 -35.90 4.54 -30.14
N ALA A 406 -37.07 4.45 -29.49
CA ALA A 406 -37.25 4.90 -28.12
C ALA A 406 -36.39 4.12 -27.11
N ALA A 407 -36.00 2.87 -27.39
CA ALA A 407 -35.04 2.14 -26.56
C ALA A 407 -33.60 2.69 -26.74
N LEU A 408 -33.20 3.00 -27.97
CA LEU A 408 -31.89 3.59 -28.28
C LEU A 408 -31.77 5.02 -27.73
N GLU A 409 -32.83 5.84 -27.79
CA GLU A 409 -32.85 7.18 -27.21
C GLU A 409 -32.65 7.16 -25.68
N ARG A 410 -33.27 6.20 -24.98
CA ARG A 410 -33.05 5.98 -23.55
C ARG A 410 -31.59 5.58 -23.26
N GLN A 411 -31.03 4.66 -24.04
CA GLN A 411 -29.61 4.27 -23.92
C GLN A 411 -28.66 5.45 -24.19
N LEU A 412 -28.97 6.34 -25.13
CA LEU A 412 -28.19 7.56 -25.37
C LEU A 412 -28.31 8.56 -24.20
N ALA A 413 -29.48 8.69 -23.59
CA ALA A 413 -29.67 9.50 -22.39
C ALA A 413 -28.89 8.95 -21.18
N ASP A 414 -28.92 7.62 -20.97
CA ASP A 414 -28.15 6.94 -19.92
C ASP A 414 -26.64 7.10 -20.15
N MET A 415 -26.17 6.89 -21.38
CA MET A 415 -24.76 7.08 -21.76
C MET A 415 -24.30 8.54 -21.59
N LYS A 416 -25.16 9.52 -21.88
CA LYS A 416 -24.89 10.93 -21.58
C LYS A 416 -24.80 11.17 -20.07
N GLY A 417 -25.75 10.64 -19.28
CA GLY A 417 -25.71 10.75 -17.82
C GLY A 417 -24.50 10.08 -17.18
N LEU A 418 -23.95 9.01 -17.79
CA LEU A 418 -22.66 8.44 -17.42
C LEU A 418 -21.48 9.36 -17.81
N GLY A 419 -21.53 10.00 -18.98
CA GLY A 419 -20.55 11.02 -19.39
C GLY A 419 -20.51 12.22 -18.43
N ASP A 420 -21.67 12.76 -18.05
CA ASP A 420 -21.80 13.88 -17.11
C ASP A 420 -21.26 13.50 -15.72
N ARG A 421 -21.49 12.26 -15.25
CA ARG A 421 -20.91 11.72 -14.01
C ARG A 421 -19.39 11.55 -14.08
N LEU A 422 -18.85 11.08 -15.21
CA LEU A 422 -17.40 10.99 -15.41
C LEU A 422 -16.75 12.37 -15.41
N ALA A 423 -17.35 13.35 -16.08
CA ALA A 423 -16.88 14.74 -16.07
C ALA A 423 -16.88 15.35 -14.66
N ALA A 424 -17.90 15.07 -13.84
CA ALA A 424 -17.95 15.50 -12.44
C ALA A 424 -16.82 14.86 -11.60
N LEU A 425 -16.58 13.55 -11.75
CA LEU A 425 -15.48 12.85 -11.07
C LEU A 425 -14.09 13.31 -11.53
N GLU A 426 -13.94 13.72 -12.79
CA GLU A 426 -12.71 14.32 -13.29
C GLU A 426 -12.49 15.75 -12.74
N GLN A 427 -13.57 16.52 -12.53
CA GLN A 427 -13.48 17.82 -11.85
C GLN A 427 -13.12 17.67 -10.38
N GLU A 428 -13.75 16.74 -9.65
CA GLU A 428 -13.38 16.42 -8.25
C GLU A 428 -11.92 15.97 -8.16
N LYS A 429 -11.47 15.06 -9.04
CA LYS A 429 -10.06 14.65 -9.13
C LYS A 429 -9.12 15.84 -9.39
N GLN A 430 -9.56 16.86 -10.14
CA GLN A 430 -8.77 18.09 -10.34
C GLN A 430 -8.76 19.00 -9.12
N THR A 431 -9.84 19.13 -8.33
CA THR A 431 -9.79 19.92 -7.09
C THR A 431 -8.91 19.24 -6.05
N TRP A 432 -9.09 17.93 -5.82
CA TRP A 432 -8.23 17.13 -4.94
C TRP A 432 -6.75 17.21 -5.34
N ALA A 433 -6.43 17.28 -6.64
CA ALA A 433 -5.06 17.46 -7.11
C ALA A 433 -4.47 18.84 -6.77
N ARG A 434 -5.28 19.92 -6.86
CA ARG A 434 -4.88 21.28 -6.47
C ARG A 434 -4.72 21.37 -4.95
N GLU A 435 -5.71 20.89 -4.20
CA GLU A 435 -5.69 20.81 -2.73
C GLU A 435 -4.47 20.04 -2.22
N ARG A 436 -4.07 18.95 -2.90
CA ARG A 436 -2.85 18.21 -2.51
C ARG A 436 -1.57 19.01 -2.76
N VAL A 437 -1.48 19.76 -3.85
CA VAL A 437 -0.33 20.67 -4.10
C VAL A 437 -0.30 21.78 -3.05
N GLU A 438 -1.44 22.40 -2.76
CA GLU A 438 -1.60 23.46 -1.75
C GLU A 438 -1.26 22.95 -0.33
N LEU A 439 -1.60 21.70 -0.01
CA LEU A 439 -1.20 21.04 1.24
C LEU A 439 0.28 20.65 1.26
N GLU A 440 0.88 20.28 0.13
CA GLU A 440 2.33 20.08 0.02
C GLU A 440 3.09 21.41 0.16
N GLU A 441 2.54 22.52 -0.34
CA GLU A 441 3.08 23.88 -0.17
C GLU A 441 2.98 24.34 1.27
N ARG A 442 1.81 24.24 1.92
CA ARG A 442 1.67 24.53 3.36
C ARG A 442 2.57 23.66 4.24
N ARG A 443 2.84 22.41 3.85
CA ARG A 443 3.85 21.58 4.54
C ARG A 443 5.25 22.17 4.39
N ARG A 444 5.67 22.59 3.18
CA ARG A 444 6.95 23.29 2.97
C ARG A 444 7.04 24.59 3.77
N GLU A 445 5.94 25.35 3.89
CA GLU A 445 5.87 26.54 4.75
C GLU A 445 6.07 26.19 6.23
N VAL A 446 5.32 25.21 6.76
CA VAL A 446 5.48 24.71 8.14
C VAL A 446 6.90 24.22 8.39
N ASP A 447 7.44 23.37 7.53
CA ASP A 447 8.85 22.92 7.52
C ASP A 447 9.86 24.09 7.61
N THR A 448 9.59 25.24 6.96
CA THR A 448 10.47 26.43 7.04
C THR A 448 10.25 27.26 8.30
N LEU A 449 9.04 27.25 8.86
CA LEU A 449 8.74 27.90 10.13
C LEU A 449 9.30 27.10 11.31
N GLU A 450 9.21 25.77 11.29
CA GLU A 450 9.81 24.86 12.28
C GLU A 450 11.33 25.04 12.35
N ARG A 451 12.04 25.00 11.22
CA ARG A 451 13.50 25.27 11.19
C ARG A 451 13.86 26.69 11.64
N ARG A 452 12.95 27.66 11.46
CA ARG A 452 13.15 29.03 11.94
C ARG A 452 12.90 29.15 13.45
N LEU A 453 11.96 28.38 14.00
CA LEU A 453 11.74 28.27 15.44
C LEU A 453 12.92 27.55 16.11
N GLU A 454 13.39 26.43 15.55
CA GLU A 454 14.58 25.69 16.00
C GLU A 454 15.79 26.62 16.16
N VAL A 455 16.13 27.42 15.14
CA VAL A 455 17.24 28.40 15.19
C VAL A 455 16.99 29.53 16.21
N LEU A 456 15.74 29.95 16.44
CA LEU A 456 15.41 30.96 17.45
C LEU A 456 15.42 30.39 18.88
N GLU A 457 15.09 29.10 19.04
CA GLU A 457 15.17 28.37 20.31
C GLU A 457 16.63 28.04 20.65
N GLU A 458 17.47 27.68 19.67
CA GLU A 458 18.93 27.59 19.83
C GLU A 458 19.51 28.93 20.30
N GLN A 459 19.22 30.04 19.59
CA GLN A 459 19.71 31.38 19.97
C GLN A 459 19.17 31.85 21.34
N SER A 460 17.95 31.47 21.70
CA SER A 460 17.37 31.70 23.03
C SER A 460 18.09 30.89 24.11
N GLY A 461 18.42 29.62 23.81
CA GLY A 461 19.22 28.74 24.66
C GLY A 461 20.61 29.30 24.90
N GLU A 462 21.35 29.60 23.83
CA GLU A 462 22.68 30.23 23.89
C GLU A 462 22.65 31.53 24.72
N MET A 463 21.65 32.40 24.51
CA MET A 463 21.50 33.64 25.28
C MET A 463 21.21 33.37 26.76
N SER A 464 20.42 32.34 27.08
CA SER A 464 20.13 31.92 28.45
C SER A 464 21.34 31.29 29.15
N GLU A 465 22.13 30.48 28.43
CA GLU A 465 23.40 29.92 28.93
C GLU A 465 24.42 31.04 29.19
N VAL A 466 24.58 31.98 28.26
CA VAL A 466 25.43 33.17 28.47
C VAL A 466 24.93 34.01 29.64
N GLN A 467 23.63 34.22 29.80
CA GLN A 467 23.06 34.97 30.92
C GLN A 467 23.25 34.28 32.27
N THR A 468 23.10 32.94 32.33
CA THR A 468 23.28 32.16 33.55
C THR A 468 24.75 31.99 33.93
N LEU A 469 25.66 31.88 32.95
CA LEU A 469 27.11 31.96 33.18
C LEU A 469 27.50 33.34 33.73
N LEU A 470 27.05 34.44 33.12
CA LEU A 470 27.30 35.79 33.63
C LEU A 470 26.68 36.04 35.02
N ALA A 471 25.52 35.46 35.31
CA ALA A 471 24.90 35.52 36.64
C ALA A 471 25.71 34.73 37.67
N ARG A 472 26.26 33.56 37.29
CA ARG A 472 27.14 32.75 38.13
C ARG A 472 28.47 33.45 38.40
N GLU A 473 29.13 33.99 37.37
CA GLU A 473 30.37 34.75 37.57
C GLU A 473 30.17 35.98 38.46
N ARG A 474 29.05 36.70 38.30
CA ARG A 474 28.67 37.79 39.22
C ARG A 474 28.43 37.28 40.64
N GLY A 475 27.72 36.17 40.82
CA GLY A 475 27.47 35.57 42.13
C GLY A 475 28.74 35.07 42.82
N ASP A 476 29.64 34.41 42.09
CA ASP A 476 30.90 33.89 42.62
C ASP A 476 31.93 35.03 42.86
N ASN A 477 31.90 36.11 42.07
CA ASN A 477 32.67 37.32 42.37
C ASN A 477 32.08 38.12 43.55
N GLN A 478 30.76 38.20 43.69
CA GLN A 478 30.11 38.79 44.86
C GLN A 478 30.44 38.00 46.13
N ARG A 479 30.41 36.66 46.08
CA ARG A 479 30.87 35.79 47.18
C ARG A 479 32.32 36.06 47.53
N ARG A 480 33.23 36.13 46.56
CA ARG A 480 34.64 36.48 46.79
C ARG A 480 34.79 37.87 47.42
N LEU A 481 33.99 38.85 47.01
CA LEU A 481 34.00 40.18 47.63
C LEU A 481 33.50 40.11 49.09
N GLU A 482 32.39 39.44 49.36
CA GLU A 482 31.89 39.25 50.73
C GLU A 482 32.83 38.39 51.59
N GLU A 483 33.52 37.40 51.02
CA GLU A 483 34.57 36.62 51.67
C GLU A 483 35.77 37.51 52.00
N LYS A 484 36.19 38.40 51.10
CA LYS A 484 37.25 39.38 51.37
C LYS A 484 36.81 40.47 52.34
N GLU A 485 35.55 40.90 52.33
CA GLU A 485 34.98 41.81 53.33
C GLU A 485 34.86 41.13 54.70
N ARG A 486 34.50 39.84 54.76
CA ARG A 486 34.54 39.03 56.00
C ARG A 486 35.96 38.82 56.48
N GLU A 487 36.91 38.48 55.62
CA GLU A 487 38.33 38.40 55.97
C GLU A 487 38.86 39.75 56.48
N ILE A 488 38.51 40.87 55.84
CA ILE A 488 38.90 42.21 56.29
C ILE A 488 38.21 42.56 57.62
N ALA A 489 36.92 42.26 57.80
CA ALA A 489 36.20 42.49 59.04
C ALA A 489 36.70 41.61 60.18
N GLU A 490 37.06 40.35 59.90
CA GLU A 490 37.73 39.45 60.84
C GLU A 490 39.16 39.92 61.12
N LEU A 491 39.93 40.38 60.14
CA LEU A 491 41.28 40.92 60.36
C LEU A 491 41.23 42.25 61.11
N MET A 492 40.21 43.07 60.92
CA MET A 492 39.96 44.27 61.72
C MET A 492 39.50 43.91 63.13
N ALA A 493 38.56 42.99 63.29
CA ALA A 493 38.10 42.53 64.60
C ALA A 493 39.21 41.78 65.36
N ARG A 494 40.07 41.02 64.67
CA ARG A 494 41.29 40.43 65.21
C ARG A 494 42.30 41.52 65.54
N MET A 495 42.61 42.47 64.67
CA MET A 495 43.49 43.61 65.02
C MET A 495 42.96 44.44 66.19
N ASP A 496 41.66 44.65 66.32
CA ASP A 496 41.07 45.43 67.40
C ASP A 496 40.91 44.61 68.69
N ALA A 497 40.68 43.30 68.59
CA ALA A 497 40.80 42.36 69.71
C ALA A 497 42.26 42.14 70.12
N GLU A 498 43.22 42.17 69.21
CA GLU A 498 44.67 42.14 69.42
C GLU A 498 45.16 43.48 69.96
N ARG A 499 44.56 44.62 69.59
CA ARG A 499 44.83 45.92 70.24
C ARG A 499 44.21 45.96 71.63
N ALA A 500 43.01 45.43 71.83
CA ALA A 500 42.37 45.35 73.14
C ALA A 500 43.10 44.35 74.05
N ALA A 501 43.47 43.19 73.52
CA ALA A 501 44.33 42.20 74.17
C ALA A 501 45.70 42.81 74.42
N TRP A 502 46.44 43.32 73.44
CA TRP A 502 47.71 44.00 73.65
C TRP A 502 47.62 45.24 74.52
N LEU A 503 46.46 45.86 74.74
CA LEU A 503 46.30 46.92 75.77
C LEU A 503 46.07 46.31 77.17
N ALA A 504 45.25 45.28 77.28
CA ALA A 504 45.05 44.49 78.52
C ALA A 504 46.29 43.66 78.91
N GLU A 505 47.11 43.29 77.92
CA GLU A 505 48.31 42.48 77.97
C GLU A 505 49.54 43.38 77.94
N LYS A 506 49.49 44.64 77.48
CA LYS A 506 50.46 45.66 77.90
C LYS A 506 50.24 46.00 79.37
N ALA A 507 48.99 46.00 79.86
CA ALA A 507 48.69 46.09 81.28
C ALA A 507 49.04 44.78 82.04
N ALA A 508 48.99 43.60 81.42
CA ALA A 508 49.32 42.32 82.06
C ALA A 508 50.78 41.83 81.85
N LEU A 509 51.52 42.28 80.83
CA LEU A 509 52.99 42.17 80.65
C LEU A 509 53.72 43.24 81.46
N GLN A 510 53.02 44.31 81.85
CA GLN A 510 53.34 45.07 83.05
C GLN A 510 53.14 44.26 84.36
N SER A 511 52.77 42.96 84.29
CA SER A 511 52.71 42.05 85.45
C SER A 511 53.25 40.60 85.28
N SER A 512 53.31 40.00 84.08
CA SER A 512 53.84 38.63 83.81
C SER A 512 54.02 38.36 82.29
N GLY A 513 54.92 37.46 81.85
CA GLY A 513 55.22 37.28 80.41
C GLY A 513 55.42 35.83 79.91
N ALA A 514 55.03 35.58 78.66
CA ALA A 514 54.59 34.25 78.19
C ALA A 514 55.22 33.68 76.89
N SER A 515 56.24 34.31 76.28
CA SER A 515 56.78 33.96 74.93
C SER A 515 57.51 32.60 74.78
N LYS A 516 57.17 31.59 75.59
CA LYS A 516 57.64 30.20 75.47
C LYS A 516 56.53 29.23 75.06
N GLU A 517 55.29 29.48 75.44
CA GLU A 517 54.19 28.50 75.34
C GLU A 517 53.74 28.30 73.88
N GLU A 518 53.85 29.35 73.04
CA GLU A 518 53.54 29.31 71.61
C GLU A 518 54.41 28.30 70.82
N LEU A 519 55.66 28.06 71.25
CA LEU A 519 56.59 27.16 70.57
C LEU A 519 56.31 25.67 70.88
N GLU A 520 55.65 25.36 71.99
CA GLU A 520 55.20 24.00 72.31
C GLU A 520 53.90 23.68 71.57
N GLN A 521 52.94 24.61 71.54
CA GLN A 521 51.69 24.49 70.76
C GLN A 521 51.95 24.26 69.26
N GLY A 522 53.00 24.89 68.70
CA GLY A 522 53.43 24.68 67.32
C GLY A 522 54.00 23.28 67.01
N ALA A 523 54.41 22.50 68.03
CA ALA A 523 54.81 21.11 67.86
C ALA A 523 53.59 20.17 67.85
N ASP A 524 52.65 20.38 68.77
CA ASP A 524 51.45 19.55 68.91
C ASP A 524 50.57 19.58 67.64
N ALA A 525 50.38 20.76 67.05
CA ALA A 525 49.60 20.92 65.82
C ALA A 525 50.18 20.13 64.61
N LEU A 526 51.51 19.99 64.53
CA LEU A 526 52.15 19.15 63.51
C LEU A 526 51.97 17.65 63.80
N GLN A 527 51.93 17.26 65.07
CA GLN A 527 51.71 15.88 65.47
C GLN A 527 50.25 15.43 65.21
N ASP A 528 49.26 16.31 65.38
CA ASP A 528 47.86 16.05 65.01
C ASP A 528 47.65 16.00 63.49
N LEU A 529 48.35 16.83 62.71
CA LEU A 529 48.32 16.75 61.25
C LEU A 529 48.89 15.41 60.74
N MET A 530 49.95 14.89 61.38
CA MET A 530 50.47 13.56 61.07
C MET A 530 49.50 12.43 61.44
N GLN A 531 48.80 12.52 62.57
CA GLN A 531 47.80 11.53 62.98
C GLN A 531 46.60 11.51 62.02
N THR A 532 46.02 12.67 61.71
CA THR A 532 44.83 12.81 60.85
C THR A 532 45.07 12.34 59.41
N HIS A 533 46.28 12.53 58.88
CA HIS A 533 46.67 12.02 57.56
C HIS A 533 47.33 10.63 57.57
N GLY A 534 47.39 9.94 58.72
CA GLY A 534 47.91 8.57 58.84
C GLY A 534 49.41 8.42 58.53
N ILE A 535 50.20 9.49 58.75
CA ILE A 535 51.60 9.57 58.36
C ILE A 535 52.47 8.84 59.39
N LEU A 536 53.02 7.69 59.00
CA LEU A 536 53.90 6.90 59.86
C LEU A 536 55.18 7.69 60.23
N LEU A 537 55.60 7.53 61.50
CA LEU A 537 56.83 8.13 62.04
C LEU A 537 58.06 7.33 61.58
N TYR A 538 58.76 7.85 60.56
CA TYR A 538 59.97 7.26 59.99
C TYR A 538 61.28 7.68 60.72
N SER A 539 61.18 8.44 61.82
CA SER A 539 62.22 8.61 62.82
C SER A 539 61.61 8.62 64.22
N ARG A 540 62.45 8.46 65.26
CA ARG A 540 62.04 8.48 66.67
C ARG A 540 62.11 9.88 67.30
N ASP A 541 62.47 10.89 66.52
CA ASP A 541 62.65 12.28 66.95
C ASP A 541 61.33 13.07 66.90
N THR A 542 60.75 13.35 68.05
CA THR A 542 59.48 14.12 68.19
C THR A 542 59.63 15.63 68.01
N SER A 543 60.82 16.12 67.65
CA SER A 543 61.00 17.55 67.35
C SER A 543 60.22 17.97 66.09
N ILE A 544 59.82 19.24 66.01
CA ILE A 544 59.18 19.88 64.84
C ILE A 544 59.91 19.52 63.53
N ARG A 545 61.25 19.48 63.55
CA ARG A 545 62.09 19.11 62.40
C ARG A 545 61.96 17.62 62.02
N GLY A 546 61.85 16.73 63.00
CA GLY A 546 61.62 15.30 62.80
C GLY A 546 60.25 15.02 62.17
N LEU A 547 59.20 15.63 62.71
CA LEU A 547 57.83 15.56 62.16
C LEU A 547 57.81 16.01 60.69
N ALA A 548 58.38 17.18 60.39
CA ALA A 548 58.50 17.70 59.02
C ALA A 548 59.25 16.74 58.07
N THR A 549 60.34 16.11 58.52
CA THR A 549 61.05 15.10 57.68
C THR A 549 60.26 13.81 57.47
N SER A 550 59.37 13.41 58.40
CA SER A 550 58.51 12.25 58.21
C SER A 550 57.39 12.52 57.20
N ILE A 551 56.80 13.73 57.23
CA ILE A 551 55.85 14.21 56.22
C ILE A 551 56.54 14.25 54.84
N GLY A 552 57.78 14.75 54.77
CA GLY A 552 58.58 14.76 53.55
C GLY A 552 58.74 13.38 52.91
N ARG A 553 59.09 12.35 53.71
CA ARG A 553 59.17 10.96 53.23
C ARG A 553 57.82 10.42 52.76
N HIS A 554 56.71 10.75 53.41
CA HIS A 554 55.40 10.31 52.94
C HIS A 554 54.99 10.94 51.59
N LEU A 555 55.39 12.18 51.33
CA LEU A 555 55.23 12.80 50.00
C LEU A 555 56.12 12.13 48.94
N GLU A 556 57.31 11.67 49.32
CA GLU A 556 58.21 10.89 48.45
C GLU A 556 57.66 9.46 48.19
N ASP A 557 57.07 8.81 49.19
CA ASP A 557 56.32 7.55 49.04
C ASP A 557 55.12 7.73 48.09
N LEU A 558 54.34 8.80 48.25
CA LEU A 558 53.21 9.13 47.35
C LEU A 558 53.69 9.41 45.93
N LYS A 559 54.81 10.13 45.76
CA LYS A 559 55.42 10.34 44.45
C LYS A 559 55.86 9.02 43.82
N SER A 560 56.54 8.14 44.56
CA SER A 560 56.97 6.83 44.03
C SER A 560 55.80 5.92 43.62
N LYS A 561 54.63 6.05 44.27
CA LYS A 561 53.37 5.40 43.87
C LYS A 561 52.79 6.01 42.58
N ILE A 562 52.88 7.33 42.39
CA ILE A 562 52.49 7.99 41.13
C ILE A 562 53.42 7.56 39.99
N ASP A 563 54.73 7.54 40.24
CA ASP A 563 55.75 7.09 39.27
C ASP A 563 55.60 5.59 38.92
N SER A 564 55.16 4.74 39.86
CA SER A 564 54.87 3.33 39.56
C SER A 564 53.55 3.14 38.81
N HIS A 565 52.51 3.94 39.09
CA HIS A 565 51.31 3.99 38.26
C HIS A 565 51.61 4.47 36.82
N SER A 566 52.52 5.43 36.62
CA SER A 566 52.97 5.83 35.27
C SER A 566 53.62 4.65 34.54
N LYS A 567 54.54 3.93 35.20
CA LYS A 567 55.21 2.76 34.63
C LYS A 567 54.24 1.64 34.26
N VAL A 568 53.25 1.33 35.11
CA VAL A 568 52.21 0.34 34.80
C VAL A 568 51.36 0.79 33.59
N GLN A 569 51.11 2.10 33.43
CA GLN A 569 50.41 2.63 32.26
C GLN A 569 51.27 2.56 30.99
N GLU A 570 52.58 2.81 31.09
CA GLU A 570 53.55 2.63 30.00
C GLU A 570 53.68 1.16 29.59
N GLU A 571 53.77 0.23 30.54
CA GLU A 571 53.75 -1.22 30.31
C GLU A 571 52.45 -1.68 29.63
N TRP A 572 51.29 -1.16 30.06
CA TRP A 572 50.01 -1.48 29.43
C TRP A 572 49.91 -0.95 27.99
N ASN A 573 50.47 0.23 27.73
CA ASN A 573 50.59 0.78 26.38
C ASN A 573 51.57 -0.04 25.52
N ALA A 574 52.67 -0.54 26.08
CA ALA A 574 53.61 -1.43 25.39
C ALA A 574 52.97 -2.79 25.04
N VAL A 575 52.19 -3.38 25.97
CA VAL A 575 51.41 -4.59 25.72
C VAL A 575 50.33 -4.36 24.65
N ARG A 576 49.69 -3.19 24.62
CA ARG A 576 48.78 -2.80 23.53
C ARG A 576 49.52 -2.74 22.19
N ALA A 577 50.64 -2.02 22.11
CA ALA A 577 51.42 -1.86 20.89
C ALA A 577 51.90 -3.21 20.34
N LYS A 578 52.41 -4.08 21.21
CA LYS A 578 52.82 -5.44 20.84
C LYS A 578 51.66 -6.27 20.28
N LEU A 579 50.48 -6.20 20.88
CA LEU A 579 49.30 -6.91 20.36
C LEU A 579 48.84 -6.40 18.98
N GLU A 580 49.07 -5.12 18.67
CA GLU A 580 48.85 -4.61 17.30
C GLU A 580 49.95 -5.09 16.33
N GLU A 581 51.20 -5.20 16.78
CA GLU A 581 52.30 -5.78 16.01
C GLU A 581 52.08 -7.27 15.72
N ASP A 582 51.66 -8.07 16.71
CA ASP A 582 51.28 -9.47 16.56
C ASP A 582 50.12 -9.64 15.55
N ILE A 583 49.16 -8.70 15.53
CA ILE A 583 48.08 -8.67 14.53
C ILE A 583 48.62 -8.36 13.13
N ARG A 584 49.52 -7.36 12.98
CA ARG A 584 50.16 -7.01 11.70
C ARG A 584 51.00 -8.18 11.17
N ALA A 585 51.87 -8.77 12.01
CA ALA A 585 52.65 -9.96 11.67
C ALA A 585 51.76 -11.16 11.30
N GLY A 586 50.62 -11.32 11.98
CA GLY A 586 49.61 -12.34 11.65
C GLY A 586 48.86 -12.09 10.33
N LEU A 587 48.80 -10.86 9.83
CA LEU A 587 48.30 -10.53 8.49
C LEU A 587 49.37 -10.78 7.43
N ASN A 588 50.58 -10.24 7.60
CA ASN A 588 51.70 -10.45 6.68
C ASN A 588 51.99 -11.95 6.46
N LYS A 589 51.87 -12.77 7.52
CA LYS A 589 52.03 -14.24 7.42
C LYS A 589 50.89 -14.92 6.64
N ARG A 590 49.67 -14.37 6.63
CA ARG A 590 48.60 -14.88 5.76
C ARG A 590 48.84 -14.52 4.31
N GLU A 591 49.36 -13.32 4.05
CA GLU A 591 49.70 -12.87 2.69
C GLU A 591 50.82 -13.74 2.11
N ALA A 592 51.92 -13.97 2.85
CA ALA A 592 52.98 -14.89 2.44
C ALA A 592 52.46 -16.33 2.17
N LEU A 593 51.57 -16.86 3.02
CA LEU A 593 50.94 -18.17 2.80
C LEU A 593 50.00 -18.21 1.58
N VAL A 594 49.47 -17.07 1.15
CA VAL A 594 48.70 -16.97 -0.11
C VAL A 594 49.66 -16.97 -1.31
N GLU A 595 50.77 -16.24 -1.24
CA GLU A 595 51.82 -16.23 -2.27
C GLU A 595 52.43 -17.64 -2.47
N GLU A 596 52.79 -18.34 -1.39
CA GLU A 596 53.26 -19.75 -1.42
C GLU A 596 52.24 -20.67 -2.12
N VAL A 597 50.93 -20.49 -1.87
CA VAL A 597 49.86 -21.27 -2.50
C VAL A 597 49.67 -20.91 -3.97
N GLU A 598 49.95 -19.67 -4.39
CA GLU A 598 49.98 -19.31 -5.81
C GLU A 598 51.22 -19.84 -6.53
N GLU A 599 52.38 -19.86 -5.88
CA GLU A 599 53.61 -20.45 -6.42
C GLU A 599 53.45 -21.96 -6.63
N ALA A 600 52.99 -22.69 -5.60
CA ALA A 600 52.70 -24.13 -5.71
C ALA A 600 51.63 -24.46 -6.79
N ARG A 601 50.72 -23.53 -7.11
CA ARG A 601 49.80 -23.67 -8.25
C ARG A 601 50.51 -23.51 -9.60
N LYS A 602 51.43 -22.54 -9.72
CA LYS A 602 52.25 -22.31 -10.92
C LYS A 602 53.15 -23.52 -11.19
N GLU A 603 53.84 -24.02 -10.17
CA GLU A 603 54.67 -25.24 -10.25
C GLU A 603 53.86 -26.46 -10.70
N ARG A 604 52.70 -26.71 -10.06
CA ARG A 604 51.79 -27.81 -10.42
C ARG A 604 51.36 -27.77 -11.88
N ASP A 605 51.12 -26.58 -12.42
CA ASP A 605 50.66 -26.43 -13.80
C ASP A 605 51.81 -26.43 -14.83
N ALA A 606 53.03 -26.07 -14.42
CA ALA A 606 54.26 -26.34 -15.18
C ALA A 606 54.54 -27.86 -15.28
N ALA A 607 54.49 -28.59 -14.16
CA ALA A 607 54.68 -30.05 -14.14
C ALA A 607 53.66 -30.81 -15.01
N LYS A 608 52.43 -30.30 -15.13
CA LYS A 608 51.43 -30.84 -16.09
C LYS A 608 51.77 -30.57 -17.55
N ALA A 609 52.43 -29.45 -17.86
CA ALA A 609 52.89 -29.15 -19.21
C ALA A 609 54.03 -30.10 -19.61
N GLU A 610 54.98 -30.34 -18.70
CA GLU A 610 56.06 -31.33 -18.90
C GLU A 610 55.52 -32.74 -19.08
N ALA A 611 54.55 -33.18 -18.25
CA ALA A 611 53.93 -34.50 -18.37
C ALA A 611 53.31 -34.74 -19.76
N ARG A 612 52.65 -33.73 -20.35
CA ARG A 612 52.12 -33.80 -21.73
C ARG A 612 53.21 -33.86 -22.79
N ALA A 613 54.35 -33.20 -22.58
CA ALA A 613 55.49 -33.30 -23.49
C ALA A 613 56.12 -34.70 -23.49
N PHE A 614 56.18 -35.36 -22.32
CA PHE A 614 56.59 -36.77 -22.23
C PHE A 614 55.55 -37.72 -22.86
N GLU A 615 54.25 -37.48 -22.68
CA GLU A 615 53.18 -38.25 -23.31
C GLU A 615 53.25 -38.19 -24.85
N ALA A 616 53.46 -36.99 -25.41
CA ALA A 616 53.66 -36.82 -26.85
C ALA A 616 54.88 -37.61 -27.36
N ARG A 617 56.01 -37.57 -26.63
CA ARG A 617 57.24 -38.28 -26.99
C ARG A 617 57.12 -39.81 -26.94
N LEU A 618 56.28 -40.35 -26.06
CA LEU A 618 55.97 -41.78 -26.02
C LEU A 618 55.14 -42.23 -27.23
N ARG A 619 54.28 -41.36 -27.75
CA ARG A 619 53.43 -41.66 -28.91
C ARG A 619 54.27 -41.85 -30.18
N ASP A 620 55.25 -41.00 -30.42
CA ASP A 620 56.18 -41.12 -31.57
C ASP A 620 56.97 -42.45 -31.56
N MET A 621 57.21 -43.04 -30.38
CA MET A 621 57.88 -44.34 -30.27
C MET A 621 56.95 -45.53 -30.60
N GLN A 622 55.62 -45.34 -30.59
CA GLN A 622 54.66 -46.44 -30.72
C GLN A 622 54.33 -46.79 -32.18
N ASP A 623 54.58 -45.89 -33.13
CA ASP A 623 54.36 -46.12 -34.57
C ASP A 623 55.48 -46.96 -35.24
N SER A 624 56.44 -47.50 -34.47
CA SER A 624 57.62 -48.23 -34.97
C SER A 624 57.77 -49.65 -34.39
N GLY A 625 56.90 -50.59 -34.79
CA GLY A 625 57.15 -52.01 -34.54
C GLY A 625 56.03 -52.98 -34.94
N ASN A 626 56.33 -53.92 -35.85
CA ASN A 626 55.52 -55.12 -36.05
C ASN A 626 56.42 -56.30 -36.47
N GLY A 627 56.21 -57.48 -35.87
CA GLY A 627 57.11 -58.64 -36.01
C GLY A 627 56.71 -59.65 -37.10
N PRO A 628 57.61 -60.57 -37.51
CA PRO A 628 57.37 -61.51 -38.59
C PRO A 628 56.47 -62.70 -38.18
N VAL A 629 55.71 -63.23 -39.14
CA VAL A 629 54.83 -64.39 -38.99
C VAL A 629 55.45 -65.61 -39.69
N VAL A 630 55.27 -66.80 -39.12
CA VAL A 630 55.80 -68.07 -39.65
C VAL A 630 54.86 -68.66 -40.71
N GLU A 631 55.44 -69.12 -41.82
CA GLU A 631 54.72 -69.68 -42.98
C GLU A 631 54.64 -71.21 -42.93
N TYR A 632 53.52 -71.79 -43.39
CA TYR A 632 53.26 -73.24 -43.43
C TYR A 632 52.83 -73.67 -44.84
N THR A 633 53.32 -74.82 -45.32
CA THR A 633 53.14 -75.27 -46.72
C THR A 633 52.52 -76.68 -46.83
N GLY A 634 51.92 -77.00 -47.99
CA GLY A 634 51.35 -78.32 -48.32
C GLY A 634 49.83 -78.41 -48.17
N ASP A 635 49.26 -79.62 -48.11
CA ASP A 635 47.81 -79.79 -47.83
C ASP A 635 47.43 -79.30 -46.42
N ALA A 636 48.39 -79.29 -45.49
CA ALA A 636 48.27 -78.59 -44.23
C ALA A 636 47.97 -77.10 -44.41
N ALA A 637 48.55 -76.44 -45.43
CA ALA A 637 48.27 -75.03 -45.75
C ALA A 637 46.86 -74.82 -46.32
N LYS A 638 46.31 -75.80 -47.07
CA LYS A 638 44.90 -75.75 -47.51
C LYS A 638 43.96 -75.88 -46.32
N ILE A 639 44.19 -76.86 -45.45
CA ILE A 639 43.40 -77.09 -44.24
C ILE A 639 43.48 -75.89 -43.29
N THR A 640 44.68 -75.31 -43.07
CA THR A 640 44.78 -74.07 -42.30
C THR A 640 44.13 -72.90 -43.02
N SER A 641 44.21 -72.74 -44.34
CA SER A 641 43.51 -71.62 -45.03
C SER A 641 41.99 -71.64 -44.83
N VAL A 642 41.37 -72.81 -44.73
CA VAL A 642 39.93 -72.97 -44.44
C VAL A 642 39.62 -72.75 -42.95
N LEU A 643 40.53 -73.13 -42.04
CA LEU A 643 40.34 -73.01 -40.59
C LEU A 643 40.82 -71.67 -40.00
N GLN A 644 41.72 -70.95 -40.67
CA GLN A 644 42.35 -69.71 -40.22
C GLN A 644 41.35 -68.56 -40.02
N PRO A 645 40.33 -68.36 -40.88
CA PRO A 645 39.23 -67.43 -40.59
C PRO A 645 38.48 -67.79 -39.31
N ILE A 646 38.29 -69.08 -39.01
CA ILE A 646 37.61 -69.54 -37.79
C ILE A 646 38.52 -69.38 -36.56
N TRP A 647 39.82 -69.68 -36.69
CA TRP A 647 40.81 -69.49 -35.63
C TRP A 647 41.03 -68.01 -35.27
N ALA A 648 40.93 -67.10 -36.25
CA ALA A 648 40.97 -65.65 -36.00
C ALA A 648 39.71 -65.10 -35.31
N ILE A 649 38.57 -65.80 -35.43
CA ILE A 649 37.30 -65.45 -34.75
C ILE A 649 37.24 -66.02 -33.32
N LEU A 650 37.84 -67.19 -33.09
CA LEU A 650 37.90 -67.79 -31.76
C LEU A 650 38.84 -66.98 -30.84
N PRO A 651 38.49 -66.74 -29.56
CA PRO A 651 39.36 -66.01 -28.63
C PRO A 651 40.76 -66.63 -28.52
N SER A 652 41.80 -65.81 -28.30
CA SER A 652 43.18 -66.29 -28.18
C SER A 652 43.31 -67.43 -27.13
N PRO A 653 44.35 -68.29 -27.21
CA PRO A 653 44.56 -69.35 -26.22
C PRO A 653 44.57 -68.83 -24.77
N GLU A 654 45.16 -67.66 -24.53
CA GLU A 654 45.15 -66.97 -23.23
C GLU A 654 43.75 -66.50 -22.81
N ALA A 655 42.95 -65.96 -23.74
CA ALA A 655 41.57 -65.55 -23.48
C ALA A 655 40.63 -66.74 -23.16
N ARG A 656 41.02 -67.97 -23.53
CA ARG A 656 40.37 -69.22 -23.10
C ARG A 656 40.90 -69.69 -21.74
N ALA A 657 42.21 -69.67 -21.52
CA ALA A 657 42.83 -70.04 -20.23
C ALA A 657 42.33 -69.16 -19.07
N THR A 658 42.25 -67.84 -19.27
CA THR A 658 41.80 -66.88 -18.24
C THR A 658 40.31 -67.01 -17.89
N LYS A 659 39.47 -67.59 -18.77
CA LYS A 659 38.08 -67.95 -18.43
C LYS A 659 37.99 -69.24 -17.63
N LEU A 660 38.82 -70.24 -17.95
CA LEU A 660 38.83 -71.53 -17.23
C LEU A 660 39.40 -71.39 -15.80
N GLY A 661 40.38 -70.51 -15.60
CA GLY A 661 41.06 -70.30 -14.32
C GLY A 661 40.26 -69.59 -13.22
N LYS A 662 39.04 -69.09 -13.49
CA LYS A 662 38.24 -68.31 -12.52
C LYS A 662 37.19 -69.09 -11.73
N ASN A 663 36.96 -70.36 -12.06
CA ASN A 663 35.95 -71.19 -11.36
C ASN A 663 36.54 -72.00 -10.20
N LYS A 664 36.97 -71.33 -9.12
CA LYS A 664 37.16 -71.98 -7.81
C LYS A 664 37.03 -71.02 -6.62
N HIS A 665 36.24 -71.47 -5.65
CA HIS A 665 36.15 -71.00 -4.25
C HIS A 665 35.42 -69.66 -3.94
N GLY A 666 34.11 -69.81 -3.67
CA GLY A 666 33.26 -68.90 -2.91
C GLY A 666 31.99 -69.65 -2.47
N PRO A 667 31.52 -69.57 -1.21
CA PRO A 667 30.45 -70.44 -0.70
C PRO A 667 29.04 -69.95 -1.08
N PRO A 668 28.03 -70.84 -1.11
CA PRO A 668 26.64 -70.46 -1.35
C PRO A 668 26.01 -69.83 -0.10
N SER A 669 25.20 -68.79 -0.28
CA SER A 669 24.22 -68.36 0.71
C SER A 669 22.97 -67.89 -0.03
N ALA A 670 21.87 -68.63 0.14
CA ALA A 670 20.58 -68.33 -0.46
C ALA A 670 19.63 -67.86 0.65
N LEU A 671 19.17 -66.62 0.55
CA LEU A 671 18.09 -66.08 1.37
C LEU A 671 17.11 -65.31 0.47
N SER A 672 15.94 -65.88 0.26
CA SER A 672 14.77 -65.15 -0.25
C SER A 672 14.31 -64.11 0.79
N PRO A 673 13.62 -63.06 0.34
CA PRO A 673 12.41 -62.68 1.04
C PRO A 673 11.19 -62.66 0.11
N THR A 674 10.20 -63.48 0.42
CA THR A 674 8.83 -63.33 -0.08
C THR A 674 8.12 -62.22 0.70
N THR A 675 7.65 -61.18 0.01
CA THR A 675 6.57 -60.31 0.49
C THR A 675 5.56 -60.11 -0.64
N ALA A 676 4.30 -59.84 -0.31
CA ALA A 676 3.18 -60.04 -1.23
C ALA A 676 2.28 -58.80 -1.38
N SER A 677 1.76 -58.62 -2.61
CA SER A 677 0.53 -57.87 -2.92
C SER A 677 0.57 -56.33 -2.71
N PRO A 678 -0.39 -55.56 -3.28
CA PRO A 678 -1.58 -55.98 -4.02
C PRO A 678 -1.62 -55.52 -5.50
N VAL A 679 -2.68 -55.98 -6.19
CA VAL A 679 -3.03 -55.62 -7.57
C VAL A 679 -3.46 -54.16 -7.69
N LEU A 680 -2.96 -53.46 -8.71
CA LEU A 680 -3.68 -52.35 -9.36
C LEU A 680 -3.47 -52.42 -10.88
N THR A 681 -4.47 -51.96 -11.64
CA THR A 681 -4.60 -52.23 -13.07
C THR A 681 -4.07 -51.11 -13.95
N ARG A 682 -3.23 -51.43 -14.94
CA ARG A 682 -3.21 -50.70 -16.22
C ARG A 682 -2.58 -51.51 -17.36
N SER A 683 -3.13 -51.34 -18.55
CA SER A 683 -2.74 -52.07 -19.75
C SER A 683 -1.38 -51.62 -20.28
N GLY A 684 -0.47 -52.58 -20.45
CA GLY A 684 0.75 -52.45 -21.25
C GLY A 684 1.04 -53.79 -21.89
N ALA A 685 0.94 -53.89 -23.22
CA ALA A 685 1.21 -55.13 -23.93
C ALA A 685 2.72 -55.38 -23.96
N SER A 686 3.20 -56.31 -23.13
CA SER A 686 4.62 -56.63 -23.00
C SER A 686 5.18 -57.24 -24.29
N LEU A 687 6.00 -56.46 -25.02
CA LEU A 687 6.70 -56.89 -26.24
C LEU A 687 7.50 -58.19 -26.05
N SER A 688 7.97 -58.45 -24.83
CA SER A 688 8.66 -59.69 -24.46
C SER A 688 7.84 -60.96 -24.70
N GLU A 689 6.50 -60.91 -24.66
CA GLU A 689 5.69 -62.11 -24.95
C GLU A 689 5.69 -62.46 -26.44
N MET A 690 5.78 -61.45 -27.31
CA MET A 690 5.94 -61.63 -28.76
C MET A 690 7.31 -62.26 -29.07
N ASP A 691 8.38 -61.71 -28.47
CA ASP A 691 9.74 -62.22 -28.62
C ASP A 691 9.90 -63.65 -28.09
N VAL A 692 9.36 -63.96 -26.91
CA VAL A 692 9.42 -65.31 -26.31
C VAL A 692 8.65 -66.33 -27.16
N ARG A 693 7.50 -65.96 -27.74
CA ARG A 693 6.79 -66.83 -28.70
C ARG A 693 7.62 -67.08 -29.97
N SER A 694 8.37 -66.08 -30.47
CA SER A 694 9.30 -66.25 -31.61
C SER A 694 10.53 -67.11 -31.27
N LEU A 695 11.10 -66.96 -30.07
CA LEU A 695 12.21 -67.79 -29.58
C LEU A 695 11.76 -69.24 -29.37
N LYS A 696 10.53 -69.46 -28.89
CA LYS A 696 9.98 -70.79 -28.72
C LYS A 696 9.70 -71.50 -30.05
N THR A 697 9.32 -70.78 -31.10
CA THR A 697 9.18 -71.37 -32.46
C THR A 697 10.53 -71.67 -33.13
N LEU A 698 11.60 -70.93 -32.79
CA LEU A 698 12.96 -71.24 -33.25
C LEU A 698 13.61 -72.43 -32.52
N TYR A 699 13.12 -72.79 -31.33
CA TYR A 699 13.60 -73.93 -30.53
C TYR A 699 12.62 -75.11 -30.45
N ASP A 700 11.53 -75.10 -31.23
CA ASP A 700 10.56 -76.20 -31.26
C ASP A 700 11.14 -77.36 -32.11
N PRO A 701 11.47 -78.53 -31.53
CA PRO A 701 12.23 -79.58 -32.23
C PRO A 701 11.48 -80.22 -33.42
N ASN A 702 10.18 -79.97 -33.54
CA ASN A 702 9.34 -80.40 -34.66
C ASN A 702 9.10 -79.30 -35.72
N GLY A 703 9.62 -78.08 -35.52
CA GLY A 703 9.32 -76.91 -36.35
C GLY A 703 10.17 -76.76 -37.62
N PHE A 704 11.33 -77.41 -37.71
CA PHE A 704 12.20 -77.33 -38.88
C PHE A 704 11.77 -78.29 -39.99
N PRO A 705 11.74 -77.86 -41.27
CA PRO A 705 11.47 -78.75 -42.39
C PRO A 705 12.62 -79.76 -42.53
N LEU A 706 12.30 -81.05 -42.38
CA LEU A 706 13.25 -82.18 -42.42
C LEU A 706 13.74 -82.51 -43.85
N SER A 707 14.21 -81.50 -44.58
CA SER A 707 14.75 -81.61 -45.95
C SER A 707 16.28 -81.69 -46.00
N ALA A 708 16.90 -82.19 -44.93
CA ALA A 708 18.35 -82.40 -44.82
C ALA A 708 18.69 -83.56 -43.85
N ARG A 709 18.01 -84.72 -43.99
CA ARG A 709 18.45 -85.97 -43.36
C ARG A 709 19.39 -86.71 -44.32
N PRO A 710 20.73 -86.72 -44.11
CA PRO A 710 21.64 -87.42 -45.00
C PRO A 710 21.48 -88.94 -44.83
N THR A 711 20.74 -89.57 -45.74
CA THR A 711 20.61 -91.05 -45.83
C THR A 711 21.66 -91.65 -46.75
N SER A 712 22.92 -91.20 -46.63
CA SER A 712 24.09 -91.74 -47.31
C SER A 712 25.37 -91.40 -46.55
N SER A 713 26.39 -92.22 -46.71
CA SER A 713 27.70 -92.05 -46.08
C SER A 713 28.55 -91.00 -46.83
N GLU A 714 28.20 -89.73 -46.68
CA GLU A 714 29.04 -88.64 -47.19
C GLU A 714 30.35 -88.56 -46.41
N SER A 715 31.47 -88.52 -47.13
CA SER A 715 32.82 -88.41 -46.56
C SER A 715 32.99 -87.09 -45.82
N PHE A 716 33.58 -87.12 -44.62
CA PHE A 716 33.88 -85.92 -43.84
C PHE A 716 34.81 -84.97 -44.62
N THR A 717 34.28 -83.85 -45.09
CA THR A 717 35.07 -82.75 -45.67
C THR A 717 35.29 -81.65 -44.64
N VAL A 718 36.51 -81.09 -44.62
CA VAL A 718 36.89 -79.99 -43.72
C VAL A 718 36.03 -78.76 -43.99
N GLU A 719 35.65 -78.51 -45.24
CA GLU A 719 34.80 -77.39 -45.67
C GLU A 719 33.37 -77.51 -45.13
N ALA A 720 32.73 -78.68 -45.18
CA ALA A 720 31.39 -78.87 -44.62
C ALA A 720 31.38 -78.79 -43.08
N PHE A 721 32.49 -79.17 -42.43
CA PHE A 721 32.68 -78.93 -41.00
C PHE A 721 32.86 -77.43 -40.70
N ALA A 722 33.72 -76.74 -41.44
CA ALA A 722 33.96 -75.31 -41.32
C ALA A 722 32.68 -74.48 -41.52
N ALA A 723 31.87 -74.82 -42.53
CA ALA A 723 30.58 -74.17 -42.78
C ALA A 723 29.59 -74.32 -41.62
N ARG A 724 29.47 -75.52 -41.02
CA ARG A 724 28.63 -75.73 -39.83
C ARG A 724 29.13 -74.96 -38.61
N VAL A 725 30.45 -74.87 -38.41
CA VAL A 725 31.05 -74.08 -37.32
C VAL A 725 30.83 -72.57 -37.56
N GLN A 726 30.94 -72.09 -38.80
CA GLN A 726 30.64 -70.69 -39.14
C GLN A 726 29.17 -70.34 -38.96
N ALA A 727 28.24 -71.25 -39.32
CA ALA A 727 26.81 -71.07 -39.06
C ALA A 727 26.52 -70.97 -37.55
N LEU A 728 27.03 -71.90 -36.74
CA LEU A 728 26.89 -71.86 -35.28
C LEU A 728 27.45 -70.56 -34.68
N ILE A 729 28.61 -70.08 -35.16
CA ILE A 729 29.20 -68.80 -34.75
C ILE A 729 28.33 -67.61 -35.17
N ALA A 730 27.61 -67.67 -36.30
CA ALA A 730 26.66 -66.63 -36.71
C ALA A 730 25.40 -66.63 -35.84
N ASP A 731 24.87 -67.81 -35.48
CA ASP A 731 23.73 -67.97 -34.59
C ASP A 731 24.06 -67.50 -33.16
N ASP A 732 25.23 -67.89 -32.62
CA ASP A 732 25.75 -67.40 -31.33
C ASP A 732 25.91 -65.86 -31.33
N ARG A 733 26.41 -65.27 -32.42
CA ARG A 733 26.49 -63.81 -32.58
C ARG A 733 25.11 -63.16 -32.57
N ALA A 734 24.14 -63.70 -33.33
CA ALA A 734 22.78 -63.19 -33.35
C ALA A 734 22.09 -63.28 -31.98
N LEU A 735 22.32 -64.38 -31.24
CA LEU A 735 21.83 -64.57 -29.88
C LEU A 735 22.48 -63.58 -28.90
N ILE A 736 23.80 -63.40 -28.96
CA ILE A 736 24.54 -62.41 -28.14
C ILE A 736 24.05 -60.99 -28.44
N GLU A 737 23.85 -60.62 -29.71
CA GLU A 737 23.28 -59.32 -30.05
C GLU A 737 21.85 -59.14 -29.53
N ARG A 738 20.99 -60.18 -29.59
CA ARG A 738 19.62 -60.12 -29.06
C ARG A 738 19.63 -59.97 -27.54
N LEU A 739 20.55 -60.65 -26.83
CA LEU A 739 20.79 -60.48 -25.39
C LEU A 739 21.29 -59.07 -25.04
N ILE A 740 22.23 -58.51 -25.82
CA ILE A 740 22.72 -57.14 -25.63
C ILE A 740 21.60 -56.12 -25.86
N ARG A 741 20.81 -56.26 -26.93
CA ARG A 741 19.64 -55.40 -27.20
C ARG A 741 18.59 -55.52 -26.09
N PHE A 742 18.33 -56.71 -25.57
CA PHE A 742 17.42 -56.93 -24.44
C PHE A 742 17.94 -56.27 -23.15
N ALA A 743 19.22 -56.41 -22.82
CA ALA A 743 19.84 -55.76 -21.67
C ALA A 743 19.78 -54.21 -21.80
N GLN A 744 20.10 -53.67 -22.97
CA GLN A 744 19.98 -52.24 -23.26
C GLN A 744 18.54 -51.73 -23.13
N ALA A 745 17.56 -52.48 -23.65
CA ALA A 745 16.14 -52.15 -23.51
C ALA A 745 15.68 -52.19 -22.05
N HIS A 746 16.13 -53.19 -21.27
CA HIS A 746 15.82 -53.29 -19.84
C HIS A 746 16.45 -52.14 -19.03
N ASP A 747 17.70 -51.75 -19.33
CA ASP A 747 18.35 -50.58 -18.73
C ASP A 747 17.65 -49.26 -19.10
N LEU A 748 17.14 -49.13 -20.32
CA LEU A 748 16.34 -47.97 -20.74
C LEU A 748 14.99 -47.93 -20.03
N LEU A 749 14.32 -49.08 -19.85
CA LEU A 749 13.08 -49.18 -19.08
C LEU A 749 13.32 -48.87 -17.59
N LYS A 750 14.41 -49.37 -17.00
CA LYS A 750 14.81 -49.04 -15.63
C LYS A 750 15.05 -47.53 -15.46
N LYS A 751 15.85 -46.92 -16.35
CA LYS A 751 16.09 -45.46 -16.36
C LYS A 751 14.81 -44.65 -16.62
N ASN A 752 13.83 -45.21 -17.33
CA ASN A 752 12.51 -44.59 -17.51
C ASN A 752 11.69 -44.64 -16.21
N ALA A 753 11.62 -45.81 -15.56
CA ALA A 753 10.95 -45.99 -14.27
C ALA A 753 11.57 -45.11 -13.17
N GLU A 754 12.89 -45.01 -13.09
CA GLU A 754 13.62 -44.12 -12.17
C GLU A 754 13.25 -42.63 -12.39
N ARG A 755 13.13 -42.20 -13.66
CA ARG A 755 12.67 -40.84 -14.00
C ARG A 755 11.20 -40.63 -13.64
N ALA A 756 10.33 -41.60 -13.91
CA ALA A 756 8.91 -41.53 -13.56
C ALA A 756 8.71 -41.47 -12.04
N GLN A 757 9.48 -42.25 -11.28
CA GLN A 757 9.51 -42.20 -9.81
C GLN A 757 10.01 -40.83 -9.31
N LYS A 758 11.08 -40.28 -9.90
CA LYS A 758 11.58 -38.94 -9.54
C LYS A 758 10.56 -37.84 -9.83
N LEU A 759 9.89 -37.88 -10.98
CA LEU A 759 8.80 -36.94 -11.32
C LEU A 759 7.61 -37.08 -10.36
N ALA A 760 7.26 -38.30 -9.94
CA ALA A 760 6.23 -38.51 -8.93
C ALA A 760 6.63 -37.93 -7.56
N GLN A 761 7.87 -38.15 -7.13
CA GLN A 761 8.42 -37.56 -5.89
C GLN A 761 8.47 -36.02 -5.95
N GLU A 762 8.91 -35.44 -7.06
CA GLU A 762 8.89 -33.99 -7.31
C GLU A 762 7.46 -33.44 -7.31
N SER A 763 6.49 -34.17 -7.86
CA SER A 763 5.08 -33.77 -7.83
C SER A 763 4.47 -33.82 -6.42
N ASN A 764 4.81 -34.82 -5.61
CA ASN A 764 4.39 -34.89 -4.21
C ASN A 764 5.02 -33.77 -3.36
N ALA A 765 6.32 -33.49 -3.54
CA ALA A 765 6.99 -32.37 -2.87
C ALA A 765 6.35 -31.03 -3.28
N ALA A 766 6.00 -30.84 -4.55
CA ALA A 766 5.28 -29.67 -5.02
C ALA A 766 3.88 -29.57 -4.36
N LEU A 767 3.10 -30.67 -4.33
CA LEU A 767 1.80 -30.72 -3.66
C LEU A 767 1.89 -30.38 -2.17
N GLU A 768 2.90 -30.89 -1.45
CA GLU A 768 3.16 -30.49 -0.07
C GLU A 768 3.44 -29.00 0.06
N THR A 769 4.24 -28.40 -0.82
CA THR A 769 4.49 -26.95 -0.77
C THR A 769 3.24 -26.14 -1.05
N TYR A 770 2.37 -26.58 -1.96
CA TYR A 770 1.06 -25.95 -2.18
C TYR A 770 0.14 -26.13 -0.98
N GLN A 771 0.10 -27.31 -0.34
CA GLN A 771 -0.70 -27.54 0.87
C GLN A 771 -0.22 -26.66 2.03
N LYS A 772 1.10 -26.51 2.20
CA LYS A 772 1.71 -25.61 3.20
C LYS A 772 1.41 -24.13 2.91
N GLN A 773 1.38 -23.73 1.62
CA GLN A 773 0.97 -22.37 1.21
C GLN A 773 -0.53 -22.13 1.43
N VAL A 774 -1.40 -23.08 1.09
CA VAL A 774 -2.85 -23.01 1.35
C VAL A 774 -3.10 -22.86 2.86
N LYS A 775 -2.49 -23.70 3.70
CA LYS A 775 -2.62 -23.61 5.16
C LYS A 775 -2.14 -22.26 5.72
N MET A 776 -1.03 -21.73 5.22
CA MET A 776 -0.54 -20.40 5.60
C MET A 776 -1.51 -19.27 5.20
N LEU A 777 -2.19 -19.40 4.04
CA LEU A 777 -3.21 -18.46 3.61
C LEU A 777 -4.50 -18.59 4.42
N GLU A 778 -4.89 -19.81 4.82
CA GLU A 778 -6.01 -20.08 5.72
C GLU A 778 -5.75 -19.50 7.13
N GLU A 779 -4.58 -19.77 7.71
CA GLU A 779 -4.14 -19.22 9.00
C GLU A 779 -4.11 -17.67 8.96
N ARG A 780 -3.60 -17.08 7.87
CA ARG A 780 -3.64 -15.62 7.66
C ARG A 780 -5.07 -15.11 7.53
N ASN A 781 -5.96 -15.83 6.85
CA ASN A 781 -7.35 -15.42 6.68
C ASN A 781 -8.10 -15.45 8.02
N VAL A 782 -7.94 -16.51 8.82
CA VAL A 782 -8.47 -16.59 10.19
C VAL A 782 -7.93 -15.46 11.07
N SER A 783 -6.64 -15.13 10.97
CA SER A 783 -6.05 -13.98 11.69
C SER A 783 -6.63 -12.63 11.25
N MET A 784 -6.90 -12.43 9.94
CA MET A 784 -7.56 -11.22 9.43
C MET A 784 -9.02 -11.12 9.90
N ILE A 785 -9.77 -12.23 9.90
CA ILE A 785 -11.16 -12.29 10.41
C ILE A 785 -11.20 -11.96 11.90
N ALA A 786 -10.28 -12.51 12.71
CA ALA A 786 -10.18 -12.20 14.14
C ALA A 786 -9.86 -10.70 14.39
N LYS A 787 -9.00 -10.10 13.56
CA LYS A 787 -8.76 -8.64 13.62
C LYS A 787 -9.97 -7.81 13.20
N GLN A 788 -10.71 -8.25 12.17
CA GLN A 788 -11.91 -7.58 11.72
C GLN A 788 -13.00 -7.60 12.80
N ALA A 789 -13.19 -8.74 13.49
CA ALA A 789 -14.09 -8.84 14.63
C ALA A 789 -13.69 -7.87 15.76
N ALA A 790 -12.41 -7.87 16.19
CA ALA A 790 -11.94 -6.96 17.24
C ALA A 790 -12.12 -5.46 16.89
N LEU A 791 -11.97 -5.09 15.61
CA LEU A 791 -12.25 -3.72 15.14
C LEU A 791 -13.75 -3.41 15.08
N GLN A 792 -14.61 -4.41 14.81
CA GLN A 792 -16.06 -4.25 14.89
C GLN A 792 -16.52 -4.08 16.34
N ASP A 793 -15.95 -4.86 17.27
CA ASP A 793 -16.16 -4.71 18.72
C ASP A 793 -15.70 -3.32 19.19
N GLU A 794 -14.54 -2.83 18.75
CA GLU A 794 -14.05 -1.48 19.10
C GLU A 794 -14.98 -0.38 18.54
N VAL A 795 -15.44 -0.50 17.30
CA VAL A 795 -16.42 0.44 16.71
C VAL A 795 -17.74 0.42 17.48
N GLN A 796 -18.24 -0.75 17.92
CA GLN A 796 -19.45 -0.82 18.73
C GLN A 796 -19.24 -0.18 20.11
N ASN A 797 -18.13 -0.48 20.79
CA ASN A 797 -17.78 0.16 22.08
C ASN A 797 -17.70 1.70 21.97
N LEU A 798 -17.18 2.22 20.84
CA LEU A 798 -17.13 3.65 20.56
C LEU A 798 -18.52 4.23 20.24
N GLN A 799 -19.40 3.50 19.55
CA GLN A 799 -20.80 3.90 19.34
C GLN A 799 -21.55 3.97 20.66
N GLU A 800 -21.48 2.93 21.50
CA GLU A 800 -22.08 2.91 22.85
C GLU A 800 -21.51 4.00 23.76
N ALA A 801 -20.25 4.42 23.57
CA ALA A 801 -19.66 5.55 24.29
C ALA A 801 -20.17 6.90 23.78
N ILE A 802 -20.32 7.08 22.46
CA ILE A 802 -20.92 8.28 21.85
C ILE A 802 -22.38 8.42 22.31
N GLU A 803 -23.17 7.35 22.27
CA GLU A 803 -24.57 7.36 22.70
C GLU A 803 -24.71 7.81 24.15
N ARG A 804 -23.92 7.24 25.08
CA ARG A 804 -23.86 7.69 26.48
C ARG A 804 -23.50 9.17 26.61
N ILE A 805 -22.43 9.62 25.95
CA ILE A 805 -22.01 11.04 26.00
C ILE A 805 -23.08 11.96 25.41
N THR A 806 -23.84 11.53 24.38
CA THR A 806 -24.95 12.33 23.85
C THR A 806 -26.16 12.37 24.79
N ALA A 807 -26.43 11.30 25.55
CA ALA A 807 -27.47 11.29 26.58
C ALA A 807 -27.09 12.20 27.77
N GLU A 808 -25.86 12.07 28.28
CA GLU A 808 -25.30 12.94 29.34
C GLU A 808 -25.31 14.41 28.91
N LYS A 809 -24.93 14.70 27.66
CA LYS A 809 -25.00 16.05 27.08
C LYS A 809 -26.43 16.59 27.03
N LEU A 810 -27.40 15.78 26.60
CA LEU A 810 -28.81 16.18 26.55
C LEU A 810 -29.34 16.46 27.96
N GLU A 811 -29.00 15.62 28.94
CA GLU A 811 -29.37 15.85 30.34
C GLU A 811 -28.80 17.18 30.86
N LEU A 812 -27.51 17.44 30.65
CA LEU A 812 -26.88 18.72 31.01
C LEU A 812 -27.51 19.93 30.27
N GLU A 813 -27.91 19.78 29.01
CA GLU A 813 -28.62 20.83 28.27
C GLU A 813 -30.03 21.07 28.84
N THR A 814 -30.74 20.03 29.31
CA THR A 814 -32.03 20.21 30.02
C THR A 814 -31.85 20.88 31.38
N GLN A 815 -30.88 20.44 32.20
CA GLN A 815 -30.57 21.07 33.49
C GLN A 815 -30.15 22.54 33.33
N ALA A 816 -29.39 22.87 32.28
CA ALA A 816 -29.03 24.25 31.96
C ALA A 816 -30.23 25.10 31.50
N ALA A 817 -31.19 24.51 30.77
CA ALA A 817 -32.43 25.18 30.38
C ALA A 817 -33.34 25.45 31.60
N GLU A 818 -33.49 24.48 32.51
CA GLU A 818 -34.21 24.65 33.78
C GLU A 818 -33.57 25.75 34.65
N GLN A 819 -32.24 25.75 34.78
CA GLN A 819 -31.53 26.80 35.49
C GLN A 819 -31.74 28.18 34.85
N ALA A 820 -31.67 28.27 33.52
CA ALA A 820 -31.96 29.51 32.80
C ALA A 820 -33.40 30.00 33.03
N GLU A 821 -34.39 29.10 33.09
CA GLU A 821 -35.77 29.48 33.42
C GLU A 821 -35.88 29.99 34.86
N THR A 822 -35.29 29.31 35.86
CA THR A 822 -35.32 29.80 37.25
C THR A 822 -34.63 31.16 37.40
N CYS A 823 -33.54 31.42 36.67
CA CYS A 823 -32.90 32.73 36.61
C CYS A 823 -33.80 33.80 35.96
N ALA A 824 -34.58 33.46 34.93
CA ALA A 824 -35.56 34.36 34.33
C ALA A 824 -36.72 34.66 35.30
N GLN A 825 -37.29 33.64 35.95
CA GLN A 825 -38.34 33.78 36.97
C GLN A 825 -37.88 34.66 38.14
N LEU A 826 -36.65 34.46 38.64
CA LEU A 826 -36.04 35.30 39.68
C LEU A 826 -35.79 36.74 39.21
N THR A 827 -35.42 36.92 37.94
CA THR A 827 -35.24 38.25 37.33
C THR A 827 -36.57 39.00 37.24
N ASP A 828 -37.65 38.34 36.82
CA ASP A 828 -38.98 38.94 36.77
C ASP A 828 -39.59 39.17 38.16
N ALA A 829 -39.31 38.31 39.13
CA ALA A 829 -39.62 38.57 40.54
C ALA A 829 -38.89 39.82 41.06
N ASN A 830 -37.60 39.99 40.73
CA ASN A 830 -36.83 41.17 41.13
C ASN A 830 -37.29 42.45 40.39
N ASN A 831 -37.62 42.35 39.09
CA ASN A 831 -38.20 43.44 38.31
C ASN A 831 -39.55 43.90 38.87
N THR A 832 -40.44 42.96 39.22
CA THR A 832 -41.76 43.28 39.81
C THR A 832 -41.66 43.81 41.24
N LEU A 833 -40.71 43.32 42.05
CA LEU A 833 -40.39 43.92 43.35
C LEU A 833 -39.83 45.33 43.19
N SER A 834 -38.89 45.55 42.29
CA SER A 834 -38.32 46.87 41.99
C SER A 834 -39.39 47.86 41.51
N ALA A 835 -40.33 47.41 40.66
CA ALA A 835 -41.47 48.21 40.23
C ALA A 835 -42.46 48.53 41.37
N ARG A 836 -42.66 47.62 42.32
CA ARG A 836 -43.45 47.90 43.55
C ARG A 836 -42.74 48.89 44.46
N VAL A 837 -41.42 48.78 44.64
CA VAL A 837 -40.63 49.74 45.43
C VAL A 837 -40.65 51.13 44.79
N LEU A 838 -40.54 51.22 43.47
CA LEU A 838 -40.70 52.50 42.74
C LEU A 838 -42.11 53.10 42.94
N LYS A 839 -43.17 52.29 42.83
CA LYS A 839 -44.54 52.76 43.11
C LYS A 839 -44.74 53.22 44.55
N LEU A 840 -44.24 52.48 45.53
CA LEU A 840 -44.31 52.89 46.94
C LEU A 840 -43.49 54.17 47.22
N ALA A 841 -42.38 54.37 46.51
CA ALA A 841 -41.63 55.62 46.57
C ALA A 841 -42.38 56.79 45.89
N GLU A 842 -43.08 56.56 44.78
CA GLU A 842 -43.93 57.55 44.10
C GLU A 842 -45.19 57.90 44.92
N GLU A 843 -45.84 56.91 45.53
CA GLU A 843 -46.95 57.06 46.48
C GLU A 843 -46.49 57.81 47.75
N GLY A 844 -45.31 57.47 48.29
CA GLY A 844 -44.72 58.19 49.42
C GLY A 844 -44.33 59.64 49.10
N ALA A 845 -43.72 59.87 47.93
CA ALA A 845 -43.36 61.20 47.46
C ALA A 845 -44.62 62.06 47.22
N SER A 846 -45.60 61.55 46.48
CA SER A 846 -46.86 62.24 46.18
C SER A 846 -47.72 62.48 47.42
N ALA A 847 -47.73 61.57 48.40
CA ALA A 847 -48.31 61.81 49.71
C ALA A 847 -47.58 62.94 50.48
N SER A 848 -46.24 62.96 50.46
CA SER A 848 -45.46 64.03 51.10
C SER A 848 -45.67 65.40 50.44
N ASP A 849 -45.82 65.44 49.11
CA ASP A 849 -46.13 66.64 48.33
C ASP A 849 -47.58 67.09 48.55
N ALA A 850 -48.53 66.17 48.70
CA ALA A 850 -49.91 66.49 49.04
C ALA A 850 -50.03 67.06 50.46
N VAL A 851 -49.26 66.54 51.43
CA VAL A 851 -49.14 67.13 52.77
C VAL A 851 -48.48 68.51 52.69
N ARG A 852 -47.36 68.66 51.95
CA ARG A 852 -46.70 69.97 51.79
C ARG A 852 -47.66 71.02 51.21
N LYS A 853 -48.42 70.69 50.17
CA LYS A 853 -49.43 71.57 49.57
C LYS A 853 -50.57 71.93 50.53
N ARG A 854 -50.98 71.03 51.43
CA ARG A 854 -51.95 71.36 52.49
C ARG A 854 -51.35 72.36 53.49
N MET A 855 -50.14 72.09 53.99
CA MET A 855 -49.45 73.02 54.90
C MET A 855 -49.20 74.39 54.24
N GLU A 856 -48.85 74.43 52.95
CA GLU A 856 -48.69 75.66 52.17
C GLU A 856 -50.02 76.42 52.01
N ALA A 857 -51.13 75.70 51.77
CA ALA A 857 -52.47 76.28 51.71
C ALA A 857 -52.91 76.85 53.06
N GLU A 858 -52.79 76.09 54.15
CA GLU A 858 -53.07 76.53 55.52
C GLU A 858 -52.22 77.75 55.92
N LEU A 859 -50.92 77.74 55.59
CA LEU A 859 -50.04 78.90 55.79
C LEU A 859 -50.46 80.11 54.93
N SER A 860 -51.00 79.91 53.73
CA SER A 860 -51.52 81.00 52.90
C SER A 860 -52.84 81.57 53.44
N GLU A 861 -53.72 80.71 53.96
CA GLU A 861 -54.98 81.12 54.59
C GLU A 861 -54.72 81.90 55.88
N CYS A 862 -53.85 81.39 56.76
CA CYS A 862 -53.39 82.09 57.96
C CYS A 862 -52.73 83.44 57.65
N LYS A 863 -51.92 83.54 56.57
CA LYS A 863 -51.37 84.83 56.11
C LYS A 863 -52.47 85.78 55.61
N SER A 864 -53.49 85.28 54.91
CA SER A 864 -54.62 86.10 54.45
C SER A 864 -55.49 86.58 55.62
N ALA A 865 -55.67 85.76 56.65
CA ALA A 865 -56.38 86.11 57.88
C ALA A 865 -55.58 87.15 58.69
N LEU A 866 -54.25 87.01 58.75
CA LEU A 866 -53.36 88.01 59.34
C LEU A 866 -53.48 89.37 58.61
N SER A 867 -53.45 89.39 57.27
CA SER A 867 -53.61 90.61 56.47
C SER A 867 -54.95 91.29 56.76
N LYS A 868 -56.05 90.53 56.73
CA LYS A 868 -57.39 91.04 57.06
C LYS A 868 -57.45 91.60 58.49
N ALA A 869 -56.88 90.91 59.47
CA ALA A 869 -56.82 91.41 60.84
C ALA A 869 -55.96 92.68 60.97
N GLN A 870 -54.90 92.83 60.15
CA GLN A 870 -54.11 94.06 60.08
C GLN A 870 -54.91 95.20 59.42
N GLU A 871 -55.63 94.95 58.33
CA GLU A 871 -56.54 95.89 57.67
C GLU A 871 -57.72 96.32 58.59
N GLU A 872 -58.27 95.39 59.38
CA GLU A 872 -59.26 95.66 60.42
C GLU A 872 -58.68 96.51 61.56
N ILE A 873 -57.44 96.24 62.01
CA ILE A 873 -56.76 97.08 63.01
C ILE A 873 -56.46 98.47 62.46
N GLU A 874 -56.07 98.61 61.19
CA GLU A 874 -55.82 99.90 60.56
C GLU A 874 -57.11 100.70 60.33
N THR A 875 -58.20 100.07 59.90
CA THR A 875 -59.51 100.74 59.79
C THR A 875 -60.10 101.10 61.16
N MET A 876 -59.90 100.27 62.19
CA MET A 876 -60.21 100.63 63.58
C MET A 876 -59.34 101.81 64.07
N ARG A 877 -58.06 101.86 63.72
CA ARG A 877 -57.16 102.98 64.07
C ARG A 877 -57.54 104.27 63.34
N ILE A 878 -57.89 104.20 62.06
CA ILE A 878 -58.34 105.34 61.25
C ILE A 878 -59.68 105.86 61.78
N SER A 879 -60.63 104.98 62.10
CA SER A 879 -61.92 105.39 62.69
C SER A 879 -61.74 105.97 64.09
N GLN A 880 -60.83 105.43 64.92
CA GLN A 880 -60.46 106.03 66.21
C GLN A 880 -59.82 107.41 66.05
N GLN A 881 -58.91 107.59 65.08
CA GLN A 881 -58.33 108.89 64.76
C GLN A 881 -59.38 109.88 64.24
N THR A 882 -60.35 109.40 63.44
CA THR A 882 -61.48 110.21 62.95
C THR A 882 -62.41 110.62 64.09
N GLN A 883 -62.70 109.73 65.05
CA GLN A 883 -63.45 110.06 66.26
C GLN A 883 -62.70 111.06 67.15
N GLN A 884 -61.38 110.91 67.32
CA GLN A 884 -60.54 111.89 68.02
C GLN A 884 -60.56 113.25 67.33
N MET A 885 -60.50 113.28 65.99
CA MET A 885 -60.60 114.53 65.21
C MET A 885 -61.97 115.19 65.37
N ALA A 886 -63.07 114.42 65.27
CA ALA A 886 -64.43 114.92 65.47
C ALA A 886 -64.63 115.47 66.90
N LEU A 887 -64.11 114.79 67.93
CA LEU A 887 -64.14 115.29 69.32
C LEU A 887 -63.30 116.57 69.50
N LEU A 888 -62.21 116.73 68.75
CA LEU A 888 -61.44 117.99 68.74
C LEU A 888 -62.17 119.11 67.98
N GLU A 889 -62.91 118.78 66.92
CA GLU A 889 -63.78 119.73 66.21
C GLU A 889 -64.98 120.17 67.06
N GLU A 890 -65.64 119.25 67.79
CA GLU A 890 -66.67 119.58 68.77
C GLU A 890 -66.12 120.44 69.91
N LEU A 891 -64.95 120.08 70.47
CA LEU A 891 -64.29 120.87 71.51
C LEU A 891 -63.93 122.28 71.02
N ASN A 892 -63.46 122.41 69.78
CA ASN A 892 -63.15 123.69 69.16
C ASN A 892 -64.43 124.50 68.89
N SER A 893 -65.50 123.86 68.38
CA SER A 893 -66.83 124.45 68.22
C SER A 893 -67.33 125.04 69.54
N VAL A 894 -67.35 124.23 70.62
CA VAL A 894 -67.72 124.66 71.98
C VAL A 894 -66.81 125.78 72.49
N GLN A 895 -65.51 125.79 72.16
CA GLN A 895 -64.64 126.93 72.46
C GLN A 895 -65.01 128.20 71.67
N THR A 896 -65.36 128.09 70.39
CA THR A 896 -65.85 129.25 69.60
C THR A 896 -67.19 129.78 70.09
N GLU A 897 -68.12 128.91 70.50
CA GLU A 897 -69.34 129.32 71.18
C GLU A 897 -69.03 130.01 72.52
N ASN A 898 -68.10 129.47 73.31
CA ASN A 898 -67.69 130.08 74.57
C ASN A 898 -67.03 131.46 74.35
N THR A 899 -66.24 131.66 73.29
CA THR A 899 -65.69 132.99 72.96
C THR A 899 -66.75 133.95 72.44
N ASN A 900 -67.73 133.47 71.66
CA ASN A 900 -68.90 134.27 71.24
C ASN A 900 -69.75 134.70 72.45
N LEU A 901 -70.04 133.80 73.38
CA LEU A 901 -70.75 134.11 74.63
C LEU A 901 -69.95 135.11 75.50
N ARG A 902 -68.62 134.96 75.60
CA ARG A 902 -67.75 135.96 76.26
C ARG A 902 -67.76 137.31 75.54
N ALA A 903 -67.86 137.33 74.20
CA ALA A 903 -67.95 138.56 73.42
C ALA A 903 -69.32 139.25 73.56
N GLN A 904 -70.40 138.48 73.70
CA GLN A 904 -71.74 139.00 74.04
C GLN A 904 -71.79 139.55 75.48
N LEU A 905 -71.17 138.85 76.43
CA LEU A 905 -71.06 139.30 77.83
C LEU A 905 -70.19 140.56 78.01
N ARG A 906 -69.30 140.87 77.05
CA ARG A 906 -68.54 142.13 76.98
C ARG A 906 -69.27 143.28 76.25
N LYS A 907 -70.51 143.05 75.81
CA LYS A 907 -71.40 144.07 75.19
C LYS A 907 -72.57 144.47 76.10
N LYS A 908 -72.44 144.21 77.40
CA LYS A 908 -73.28 144.69 78.49
C LYS A 908 -72.38 145.26 79.59
#